data_AF-A0A2I2M803-F1
#
_entry.id   AF-A0A2I2M803-F1
#
_cell.length_a   1.000
_cell.length_b   1.000
_cell.length_c   1.000
_cell.angle_alpha   90.00
_cell.angle_beta   90.00
_cell.angle_gamma   90.00
#
_symmetry.space_group_name_H-M   'P 1'
#
loop_
_entity.id
_entity.type
_entity.pdbx_description
1 polymer ?
#
loop_
_entity_poly.entity_id
_entity_poly.type
_entity_poly.pdbx_seq_one_letter_code
_entity_poly.pdbx_strand_id
1 'polypeptide(L)'
;MSTLRFSALKETLHRKPVFIEQKGRRSELFGKNVFNEQAMRQYMTKDAYKSVMNAIEFGTKIDRKIADQIAVSMKDWALSKNATHYTHWFQPLTGATAEKHDAFFETIEGGGAMERFDGGQLVQQEPDASSFPHGGIRNTFEARGYTAWDPTSPAFVYGTTLCIPTVFVAYTGESLDNKAPLLKALQAVDTSATAVCKYFDKNVSKVSATLGWEQEYFLIDTALAAARPDLMMTGRTLLGHSPAKGQQLDDHYFGSIPDRVLSFMRDLEQECMLLGVPVKTRHNEVAPNQFELAPIFEEANLAVDHNSLLMDVMEKVSQRHQFKVLFHEKPFEGINGSGKHNNWSLETNTGVNLLSPGKTPMKNLQFLTFFVNTIKAVHDYEALIRASMASASNDHRLGANEAPPAIISVFIGSQLSEVLDELENVTKGKLSPQEKTDLKLNIVGKIPEILLDNTDRNRTSPFAFTGNKFELRAVGSWANCAGPMTVLNTIIAKQLKEFKIEVDTLIEAKSLKKDEAIFNVLREYIKASKKIRFEGDGYGIKWEKEAEKRGLSNHKTTPEALKAKVSEKSISLFEEMNVMNKIEVVARHEIELEEYSKRIQIESRVLADVARNHVIPTAIQYQNTLIENVKGLKEIFGNGFEQYAKEQLDLIKKISGHLAEINSKIEKMTEERKKTNKFFGQKNADNYCNKVKPFFDEIRYHCDKLELLVDDNLWPLTKYRELLFIR
;
A
#
# COMPACT_ATOMS: atom_id res chain seq x y z
N MET A 1 -0.63 28.46 -23.01
CA MET A 1 -0.32 27.42 -22.00
C MET A 1 1.10 27.52 -21.46
N SER A 2 2.12 27.91 -22.23
CA SER A 2 3.41 28.37 -21.63
C SER A 2 3.19 29.44 -20.56
N THR A 3 2.23 30.34 -20.79
CA THR A 3 1.73 31.31 -19.82
C THR A 3 1.26 30.70 -18.50
N LEU A 4 0.63 29.52 -18.50
CA LEU A 4 0.19 28.84 -17.28
C LEU A 4 1.38 28.32 -16.48
N ARG A 5 2.35 27.67 -17.14
CA ARG A 5 3.60 27.21 -16.50
C ARG A 5 4.35 28.36 -15.83
N PHE A 6 4.59 29.46 -16.53
CA PHE A 6 5.31 30.61 -15.95
C PHE A 6 4.50 31.33 -14.87
N SER A 7 3.17 31.36 -14.99
CA SER A 7 2.30 31.87 -13.91
C SER A 7 2.39 31.00 -12.66
N ALA A 8 2.39 29.68 -12.83
CA ALA A 8 2.57 28.73 -11.74
C ALA A 8 3.93 28.88 -11.06
N LEU A 9 5.03 29.00 -11.83
CA LEU A 9 6.36 29.27 -11.28
C LEU A 9 6.39 30.55 -10.45
N LYS A 10 5.81 31.63 -10.98
CA LYS A 10 5.72 32.90 -10.26
C LYS A 10 4.92 32.74 -8.97
N GLU A 11 3.78 32.04 -9.01
CA GLU A 11 2.94 31.81 -7.84
C GLU A 11 3.68 31.02 -6.74
N THR A 12 4.36 29.93 -7.13
CA THR A 12 5.12 29.07 -6.20
C THR A 12 6.19 29.87 -5.45
N LEU A 13 6.96 30.72 -6.13
CA LEU A 13 8.02 31.53 -5.51
C LEU A 13 7.53 32.55 -4.46
N HIS A 14 6.23 32.86 -4.42
CA HIS A 14 5.65 33.78 -3.44
C HIS A 14 4.98 33.06 -2.26
N ARG A 15 4.99 31.72 -2.25
CA ARG A 15 4.36 30.93 -1.19
C ARG A 15 5.12 31.08 0.13
N LYS A 16 4.37 31.27 1.21
CA LYS A 16 4.90 31.31 2.57
C LYS A 16 4.51 30.05 3.34
N PRO A 17 5.34 29.57 4.28
CA PRO A 17 4.93 28.52 5.21
C PRO A 17 3.68 28.94 5.99
N VAL A 18 2.74 28.02 6.18
CA VAL A 18 1.54 28.26 6.97
C VAL A 18 1.93 28.24 8.45
N PHE A 19 1.43 29.18 9.24
CA PHE A 19 1.68 29.17 10.67
C PHE A 19 0.79 28.13 11.36
N ILE A 20 1.40 27.20 12.11
CA ILE A 20 0.70 26.16 12.86
C ILE A 20 0.81 26.45 14.34
N GLU A 21 -0.33 26.76 14.96
CA GLU A 21 -0.42 27.02 16.39
C GLU A 21 -0.36 25.70 17.18
N GLN A 22 0.75 25.48 17.89
CA GLN A 22 0.91 24.31 18.75
C GLN A 22 0.42 24.65 20.18
N LYS A 23 -0.71 24.07 20.59
CA LYS A 23 -1.27 24.22 21.94
C LYS A 23 -1.12 22.94 22.74
N GLY A 24 -0.62 23.06 23.97
CA GLY A 24 -0.54 21.96 24.94
C GLY A 24 0.53 20.91 24.62
N ARG A 25 0.57 19.84 25.41
CA ARG A 25 1.48 18.71 25.18
C ARG A 25 0.87 17.76 24.16
N ARG A 26 1.70 17.11 23.32
CA ARG A 26 1.23 16.09 22.36
C ARG A 26 0.44 14.96 23.05
N SER A 27 0.85 14.58 24.26
CA SER A 27 0.13 13.60 25.09
C SER A 27 -1.29 14.03 25.49
N GLU A 28 -1.57 15.34 25.55
CA GLU A 28 -2.91 15.86 25.86
C GLU A 28 -3.80 15.94 24.62
N LEU A 29 -3.20 16.01 23.43
CA LEU A 29 -3.91 15.99 22.15
C LEU A 29 -4.22 14.58 21.68
N PHE A 30 -3.40 13.60 22.07
CA PHE A 30 -3.48 12.23 21.58
C PHE A 30 -4.86 11.61 21.81
N GLY A 31 -5.54 11.22 20.72
CA GLY A 31 -6.85 10.58 20.74
C GLY A 31 -7.99 11.48 21.23
N LYS A 32 -7.81 12.82 21.25
CA LYS A 32 -8.83 13.76 21.77
C LYS A 32 -10.11 13.75 20.93
N ASN A 33 -10.03 13.39 19.65
CA ASN A 33 -11.17 13.23 18.75
C ASN A 33 -11.52 11.76 18.50
N VAL A 34 -11.12 10.85 19.40
CA VAL A 34 -11.43 9.43 19.32
C VAL A 34 -12.32 9.03 20.49
N PHE A 35 -13.34 8.23 20.23
CA PHE A 35 -14.23 7.67 21.25
C PHE A 35 -13.55 6.48 21.94
N ASN A 36 -12.40 6.76 22.55
CA ASN A 36 -11.53 5.80 23.21
C ASN A 36 -12.09 5.35 24.57
N GLU A 37 -11.37 4.47 25.28
CA GLU A 37 -11.80 3.95 26.58
C GLU A 37 -12.11 5.05 27.61
N GLN A 38 -11.34 6.13 27.63
CA GLN A 38 -11.58 7.25 28.54
C GLN A 38 -12.90 7.96 28.21
N ALA A 39 -13.15 8.24 26.92
CA ALA A 39 -14.41 8.82 26.48
C ALA A 39 -15.58 7.88 26.74
N MET A 40 -15.44 6.59 26.43
CA MET A 40 -16.45 5.57 26.71
C MET A 40 -16.81 5.54 28.20
N ARG A 41 -15.83 5.57 29.12
CA ARG A 41 -16.08 5.59 30.57
C ARG A 41 -16.79 6.87 31.06
N GLN A 42 -16.62 7.99 30.36
CA GLN A 42 -17.25 9.26 30.71
C GLN A 42 -18.70 9.36 30.23
N TYR A 43 -18.98 8.86 29.03
CA TYR A 43 -20.28 9.05 28.38
C TYR A 43 -21.20 7.82 28.47
N MET A 44 -20.65 6.60 28.57
CA MET A 44 -21.45 5.37 28.56
C MET A 44 -21.91 4.94 29.94
N THR A 45 -23.03 4.21 29.97
CA THR A 45 -23.43 3.42 31.13
C THR A 45 -22.43 2.29 31.38
N LYS A 46 -22.36 1.80 32.62
CA LYS A 46 -21.48 0.68 33.00
C LYS A 46 -21.73 -0.58 32.17
N ASP A 47 -22.99 -0.85 31.83
CA ASP A 47 -23.37 -2.04 31.07
C ASP A 47 -23.05 -1.89 29.58
N ALA A 48 -23.28 -0.71 29.00
CA ALA A 48 -22.88 -0.42 27.62
C ALA A 48 -21.36 -0.51 27.45
N TYR A 49 -20.59 0.10 28.36
CA TYR A 49 -19.12 0.01 28.36
C TYR A 49 -18.64 -1.44 28.41
N LYS A 50 -19.15 -2.25 29.36
CA LYS A 50 -18.78 -3.67 29.45
C LYS A 50 -19.15 -4.45 28.20
N SER A 51 -20.30 -4.17 27.59
CA SER A 51 -20.72 -4.84 26.37
C SER A 51 -19.78 -4.55 25.20
N VAL A 52 -19.32 -3.30 25.05
CA VAL A 52 -18.35 -2.93 24.01
C VAL A 52 -16.99 -3.60 24.27
N MET A 53 -16.48 -3.55 25.51
CA MET A 53 -15.20 -4.19 25.84
C MET A 53 -15.25 -5.71 25.61
N ASN A 54 -16.35 -6.38 25.97
CA ASN A 54 -16.53 -7.80 25.69
C ASN A 54 -16.59 -8.11 24.19
N ALA A 55 -17.21 -7.23 23.40
CA ALA A 55 -17.24 -7.36 21.94
C ALA A 55 -15.82 -7.23 21.34
N ILE A 56 -15.01 -6.30 21.85
CA ILE A 56 -13.62 -6.11 21.42
C ILE A 56 -12.73 -7.29 21.81
N GLU A 57 -12.84 -7.74 23.07
CA GLU A 57 -11.93 -8.74 23.63
C GLU A 57 -12.29 -10.17 23.17
N PHE A 58 -13.58 -10.50 23.21
CA PHE A 58 -14.11 -11.87 23.03
C PHE A 58 -14.97 -12.04 21.77
N GLY A 59 -15.23 -10.98 20.99
CA GLY A 59 -16.06 -11.07 19.79
C GLY A 59 -17.55 -11.31 20.08
N THR A 60 -18.03 -10.98 21.28
CA THR A 60 -19.45 -11.15 21.65
C THR A 60 -20.35 -10.18 20.88
N LYS A 61 -21.54 -10.63 20.48
CA LYS A 61 -22.55 -9.76 19.85
C LYS A 61 -23.08 -8.72 20.84
N ILE A 62 -23.25 -7.49 20.36
CA ILE A 62 -23.87 -6.40 21.12
C ILE A 62 -25.40 -6.52 20.98
N ASP A 63 -26.11 -6.57 22.11
CA ASP A 63 -27.58 -6.61 22.11
C ASP A 63 -28.17 -5.28 21.61
N ARG A 64 -29.30 -5.35 20.90
CA ARG A 64 -29.95 -4.17 20.31
C ARG A 64 -30.32 -3.10 21.35
N LYS A 65 -30.77 -3.50 22.54
CA LYS A 65 -31.10 -2.54 23.62
C LYS A 65 -29.85 -1.82 24.14
N ILE A 66 -28.71 -2.50 24.14
CA ILE A 66 -27.44 -1.91 24.54
C ILE A 66 -26.89 -1.02 23.42
N ALA A 67 -27.12 -1.39 22.14
CA ALA A 67 -26.75 -0.57 21.00
C ALA A 67 -27.39 0.83 21.03
N ASP A 68 -28.66 0.95 21.44
CA ASP A 68 -29.31 2.26 21.60
C ASP A 68 -28.59 3.13 22.66
N GLN A 69 -28.17 2.53 23.77
CA GLN A 69 -27.42 3.24 24.81
C GLN A 69 -26.04 3.67 24.31
N ILE A 70 -25.37 2.80 23.54
CA ILE A 70 -24.07 3.10 22.92
C ILE A 70 -24.22 4.27 21.94
N ALA A 71 -25.22 4.22 21.06
CA ALA A 71 -25.46 5.24 20.05
C ALA A 71 -25.71 6.62 20.68
N VAL A 72 -26.58 6.70 21.68
CA VAL A 72 -26.84 7.97 22.39
C VAL A 72 -25.57 8.50 23.05
N SER A 73 -24.80 7.64 23.72
CA SER A 73 -23.54 8.04 24.37
C SER A 73 -22.50 8.54 23.36
N MET A 74 -22.39 7.88 22.21
CA MET A 74 -21.48 8.24 21.12
C MET A 74 -21.90 9.55 20.45
N LYS A 75 -23.20 9.77 20.24
CA LYS A 75 -23.77 11.03 19.74
C LYS A 75 -23.47 12.18 20.68
N ASP A 76 -23.77 12.05 21.96
CA ASP A 76 -23.55 13.12 22.94
C ASP A 76 -22.07 13.50 23.04
N TRP A 77 -21.18 12.51 23.00
CA TRP A 77 -19.74 12.74 22.87
C TRP A 77 -19.40 13.48 21.57
N ALA A 78 -19.93 13.06 20.42
CA ALA A 78 -19.65 13.69 19.14
C ALA A 78 -20.16 15.14 19.08
N LEU A 79 -21.35 15.42 19.61
CA LEU A 79 -21.89 16.78 19.74
C LEU A 79 -21.00 17.65 20.62
N SER A 80 -20.39 17.11 21.69
CA SER A 80 -19.39 17.83 22.50
C SER A 80 -18.12 18.22 21.72
N LYS A 81 -17.91 17.58 20.56
CA LYS A 81 -16.83 17.88 19.61
C LYS A 81 -17.30 18.73 18.42
N ASN A 82 -18.52 19.25 18.48
CA ASN A 82 -19.19 20.01 17.41
C ASN A 82 -19.45 19.18 16.14
N ALA A 83 -19.59 17.85 16.26
CA ALA A 83 -20.10 17.05 15.16
C ALA A 83 -21.56 17.42 14.88
N THR A 84 -21.93 17.47 13.60
CA THR A 84 -23.30 17.72 13.14
C THR A 84 -23.86 16.55 12.35
N HIS A 85 -22.96 15.70 11.84
CA HIS A 85 -23.26 14.53 11.02
C HIS A 85 -22.59 13.29 11.60
N TYR A 86 -23.05 12.13 11.16
CA TYR A 86 -22.36 10.86 11.30
C TYR A 86 -22.20 10.18 9.94
N THR A 87 -21.26 9.24 9.85
CA THR A 87 -21.05 8.39 8.69
C THR A 87 -20.58 7.02 9.12
N HIS A 88 -21.03 5.99 8.40
CA HIS A 88 -20.36 4.70 8.38
C HIS A 88 -19.13 4.86 7.50
N TRP A 89 -17.94 4.77 8.10
CA TRP A 89 -16.66 4.89 7.43
C TRP A 89 -16.16 3.49 7.11
N PHE A 90 -15.93 3.19 5.82
CA PHE A 90 -15.51 1.86 5.36
C PHE A 90 -14.56 1.95 4.17
N GLN A 91 -13.94 0.82 3.83
CA GLN A 91 -12.88 0.73 2.81
C GLN A 91 -13.34 -0.17 1.65
N PRO A 92 -14.14 0.35 0.69
CA PRO A 92 -14.60 -0.45 -0.45
C PRO A 92 -13.45 -0.89 -1.37
N LEU A 93 -13.77 -1.74 -2.34
CA LEU A 93 -12.80 -2.29 -3.32
C LEU A 93 -12.33 -1.28 -4.39
N THR A 94 -12.31 0.02 -4.05
CA THR A 94 -11.75 1.09 -4.88
C THR A 94 -10.32 1.48 -4.49
N GLY A 95 -9.85 1.01 -3.32
CA GLY A 95 -8.54 1.36 -2.76
C GLY A 95 -8.53 2.62 -1.89
N ALA A 96 -9.67 3.32 -1.76
CA ALA A 96 -9.84 4.48 -0.88
C ALA A 96 -10.92 4.21 0.19
N THR A 97 -11.09 5.13 1.13
CA THR A 97 -12.18 5.14 2.10
C THR A 97 -13.46 5.69 1.47
N ALA A 98 -14.61 5.42 2.09
CA ALA A 98 -15.90 5.95 1.68
C ALA A 98 -16.71 6.43 2.88
N GLU A 99 -17.47 7.51 2.65
CA GLU A 99 -18.32 8.15 3.64
C GLU A 99 -19.64 8.59 3.00
N LYS A 100 -20.73 8.50 3.76
CA LYS A 100 -22.02 9.13 3.49
C LYS A 100 -22.42 9.87 4.75
N HIS A 101 -22.58 11.19 4.65
CA HIS A 101 -22.83 12.04 5.81
C HIS A 101 -24.34 12.19 6.03
N ASP A 102 -24.84 11.57 7.09
CA ASP A 102 -26.21 11.72 7.56
C ASP A 102 -26.21 12.70 8.74
N ALA A 103 -27.14 13.65 8.75
CA ALA A 103 -27.25 14.60 9.84
C ALA A 103 -27.83 13.93 11.09
N PHE A 104 -27.41 14.36 12.28
CA PHE A 104 -28.11 13.98 13.51
C PHE A 104 -29.51 14.61 13.59
N PHE A 105 -29.76 15.67 12.83
CA PHE A 105 -31.02 16.39 12.83
C PHE A 105 -32.19 15.50 12.35
N GLU A 106 -33.26 15.47 13.13
CA GLU A 106 -34.55 14.88 12.75
C GLU A 106 -35.70 15.81 13.19
N THR A 107 -36.75 15.89 12.38
CA THR A 107 -38.00 16.59 12.75
C THR A 107 -38.88 15.70 13.60
N ILE A 108 -39.46 16.24 14.65
CA ILE A 108 -40.40 15.53 15.52
C ILE A 108 -41.84 15.99 15.28
N GLU A 109 -42.80 15.15 15.66
CA GLU A 109 -44.23 15.49 15.62
C GLU A 109 -44.50 16.81 16.36
N GLY A 110 -45.31 17.68 15.75
CA GLY A 110 -45.60 19.02 16.28
C GLY A 110 -44.67 20.14 15.82
N GLY A 111 -43.76 19.87 14.87
CA GLY A 111 -42.93 20.90 14.22
C GLY A 111 -41.66 21.27 14.97
N GLY A 112 -41.27 20.49 15.99
CA GLY A 112 -39.97 20.61 16.65
C GLY A 112 -38.86 19.89 15.88
N ALA A 113 -37.62 20.03 16.37
CA ALA A 113 -36.46 19.31 15.86
C ALA A 113 -35.55 18.87 17.00
N MET A 114 -34.79 17.80 16.78
CA MET A 114 -33.80 17.31 17.73
C MET A 114 -32.67 16.56 17.04
N GLU A 115 -31.53 16.43 17.72
CA GLU A 115 -30.44 15.55 17.33
C GLU A 115 -30.70 14.11 17.83
N ARG A 116 -30.83 13.17 16.89
CA ARG A 116 -31.06 11.76 17.15
C ARG A 116 -30.00 10.88 16.47
N PHE A 117 -29.60 9.85 17.19
CA PHE A 117 -28.78 8.76 16.70
C PHE A 117 -29.11 7.51 17.52
N ASP A 118 -29.67 6.49 16.89
CA ASP A 118 -30.14 5.28 17.57
C ASP A 118 -29.29 4.04 17.24
N GLY A 119 -29.51 2.96 17.98
CA GLY A 119 -28.77 1.72 17.85
C GLY A 119 -29.01 1.02 16.51
N GLY A 120 -30.15 1.27 15.85
CA GLY A 120 -30.39 0.82 14.49
C GLY A 120 -29.41 1.46 13.52
N GLN A 121 -29.27 2.78 13.58
CA GLN A 121 -28.33 3.55 12.77
C GLN A 121 -26.87 3.25 13.08
N LEU A 122 -26.53 2.86 14.32
CA LEU A 122 -25.17 2.47 14.70
C LEU A 122 -24.79 1.08 14.19
N VAL A 123 -25.63 0.08 14.44
CA VAL A 123 -25.24 -1.33 14.23
C VAL A 123 -25.22 -1.69 12.76
N GLN A 124 -26.19 -1.21 11.98
CA GLN A 124 -26.32 -1.57 10.57
C GLN A 124 -26.97 -0.46 9.76
N GLN A 125 -26.36 -0.06 8.65
CA GLN A 125 -26.93 0.91 7.71
C GLN A 125 -26.90 0.38 6.28
N GLU A 126 -27.81 0.85 5.42
CA GLU A 126 -27.71 0.70 3.97
C GLU A 126 -27.10 1.99 3.39
N PRO A 127 -25.82 2.00 2.97
CA PRO A 127 -25.13 3.22 2.54
C PRO A 127 -25.53 3.73 1.15
N ASP A 128 -26.52 3.13 0.48
CA ASP A 128 -26.87 3.38 -0.93
C ASP A 128 -25.64 3.33 -1.87
N ALA A 129 -24.85 2.27 -1.68
CA ALA A 129 -23.51 2.16 -2.25
C ALA A 129 -23.46 1.27 -3.51
N SER A 130 -24.50 1.38 -4.35
CA SER A 130 -24.70 0.55 -5.55
C SER A 130 -23.60 0.72 -6.61
N SER A 131 -22.93 1.87 -6.63
CA SER A 131 -21.91 2.21 -7.64
C SER A 131 -20.50 1.68 -7.35
N PHE A 132 -20.23 1.15 -6.15
CA PHE A 132 -18.91 0.59 -5.88
C PHE A 132 -18.63 -0.69 -6.66
N PRO A 133 -17.36 -0.92 -7.07
CA PRO A 133 -16.97 -2.15 -7.73
C PRO A 133 -17.35 -3.37 -6.89
N HIS A 134 -17.97 -4.35 -7.54
CA HIS A 134 -18.48 -5.55 -6.86
C HIS A 134 -18.21 -6.85 -7.64
N GLY A 135 -17.51 -6.80 -8.78
CA GLY A 135 -17.06 -7.99 -9.53
C GLY A 135 -18.16 -9.02 -9.78
N GLY A 136 -19.37 -8.55 -10.13
CA GLY A 136 -20.52 -9.41 -10.39
C GLY A 136 -21.24 -9.98 -9.16
N ILE A 137 -20.79 -9.71 -7.91
CA ILE A 137 -21.47 -10.17 -6.68
C ILE A 137 -22.91 -9.66 -6.58
N ARG A 138 -23.14 -8.42 -7.01
CA ARG A 138 -24.45 -7.77 -6.96
C ARG A 138 -25.10 -7.76 -8.34
N ASN A 139 -26.38 -8.13 -8.39
CA ASN A 139 -27.21 -7.87 -9.57
C ASN A 139 -27.65 -6.40 -9.59
N THR A 140 -27.76 -5.80 -10.78
CA THR A 140 -28.09 -4.37 -10.94
C THR A 140 -29.44 -3.98 -10.34
N PHE A 141 -30.38 -4.93 -10.21
CA PHE A 141 -31.70 -4.71 -9.62
C PHE A 141 -31.78 -5.08 -8.12
N GLU A 142 -30.71 -5.68 -7.56
CA GLU A 142 -30.59 -6.11 -6.15
C GLU A 142 -29.24 -5.66 -5.57
N ALA A 143 -28.83 -4.41 -5.86
CA ALA A 143 -27.50 -3.90 -5.52
C ALA A 143 -27.33 -3.52 -4.02
N ARG A 144 -28.23 -3.98 -3.15
CA ARG A 144 -28.21 -3.66 -1.72
C ARG A 144 -26.93 -4.19 -1.07
N GLY A 145 -26.37 -3.37 -0.19
CA GLY A 145 -25.28 -3.75 0.69
C GLY A 145 -25.52 -3.12 2.05
N TYR A 146 -24.94 -3.72 3.09
CA TYR A 146 -25.10 -3.28 4.46
C TYR A 146 -23.75 -3.02 5.08
N THR A 147 -23.65 -1.90 5.80
CA THR A 147 -22.53 -1.65 6.70
C THR A 147 -22.83 -2.26 8.06
N ALA A 148 -21.80 -2.73 8.75
CA ALA A 148 -21.90 -3.13 10.15
C ALA A 148 -20.73 -2.57 10.95
N TRP A 149 -20.99 -2.02 12.14
CA TRP A 149 -19.97 -1.42 12.98
C TRP A 149 -18.92 -2.45 13.43
N ASP A 150 -17.65 -2.11 13.25
CA ASP A 150 -16.52 -2.82 13.85
C ASP A 150 -16.13 -2.15 15.19
N PRO A 151 -16.45 -2.74 16.34
CA PRO A 151 -16.10 -2.17 17.64
C PRO A 151 -14.61 -2.25 17.96
N THR A 152 -13.83 -3.07 17.23
CA THR A 152 -12.38 -3.21 17.46
C THR A 152 -11.58 -2.02 16.93
N SER A 153 -12.20 -1.17 16.10
CA SER A 153 -11.68 0.12 15.68
C SER A 153 -12.55 1.24 16.27
N PRO A 154 -11.99 2.17 17.05
CA PRO A 154 -12.78 3.16 17.76
C PRO A 154 -13.38 4.20 16.79
N ALA A 155 -14.63 4.61 17.06
CA ALA A 155 -15.23 5.74 16.34
C ALA A 155 -14.45 7.03 16.61
N PHE A 156 -14.40 7.93 15.64
CA PHE A 156 -13.66 9.18 15.73
C PHE A 156 -14.45 10.35 15.13
N VAL A 157 -14.12 11.58 15.50
CA VAL A 157 -14.68 12.79 14.90
C VAL A 157 -13.64 13.40 13.98
N TYR A 158 -13.97 13.51 12.69
CA TYR A 158 -13.13 14.18 11.71
C TYR A 158 -13.88 15.35 11.07
N GLY A 159 -13.31 16.56 11.18
CA GLY A 159 -14.03 17.78 10.86
C GLY A 159 -15.26 17.94 11.76
N THR A 160 -16.45 17.90 11.17
CA THR A 160 -17.74 18.00 11.87
C THR A 160 -18.56 16.71 11.78
N THR A 161 -17.91 15.57 11.51
CA THR A 161 -18.59 14.29 11.27
C THR A 161 -18.07 13.22 12.22
N LEU A 162 -18.98 12.48 12.86
CA LEU A 162 -18.70 11.24 13.58
C LEU A 162 -18.50 10.11 12.57
N CYS A 163 -17.28 9.59 12.45
CA CYS A 163 -16.93 8.47 11.60
C CYS A 163 -16.95 7.16 12.41
N ILE A 164 -17.75 6.20 11.95
CA ILE A 164 -17.94 4.90 12.60
C ILE A 164 -17.28 3.83 11.71
N PRO A 165 -16.14 3.26 12.12
CA PRO A 165 -15.47 2.22 11.34
C PRO A 165 -16.35 1.00 11.13
N THR A 166 -16.58 0.62 9.89
CA THR A 166 -17.56 -0.41 9.53
C THR A 166 -17.03 -1.37 8.47
N VAL A 167 -17.57 -2.58 8.49
CA VAL A 167 -17.45 -3.53 7.37
C VAL A 167 -18.60 -3.33 6.40
N PHE A 168 -18.39 -3.61 5.12
CA PHE A 168 -19.43 -3.51 4.07
C PHE A 168 -19.63 -4.85 3.36
N VAL A 169 -20.86 -5.37 3.40
CA VAL A 169 -21.23 -6.69 2.88
C VAL A 169 -22.44 -6.61 1.94
N ALA A 170 -22.53 -7.55 1.00
CA ALA A 170 -23.70 -7.74 0.15
C ALA A 170 -24.90 -8.27 0.98
N TYR A 171 -26.12 -8.14 0.45
CA TYR A 171 -27.30 -8.70 1.09
C TYR A 171 -27.25 -10.24 1.25
N THR A 172 -26.48 -10.90 0.39
CA THR A 172 -26.19 -12.34 0.39
C THR A 172 -25.06 -12.74 1.34
N GLY A 173 -24.33 -11.77 1.92
CA GLY A 173 -23.31 -11.99 2.95
C GLY A 173 -21.85 -11.95 2.46
N GLU A 174 -21.60 -11.82 1.16
CA GLU A 174 -20.26 -11.65 0.61
C GLU A 174 -19.66 -10.28 0.95
N SER A 175 -18.35 -10.24 1.17
CA SER A 175 -17.61 -9.06 1.58
C SER A 175 -17.34 -8.14 0.39
N LEU A 176 -17.82 -6.89 0.46
CA LEU A 176 -17.68 -5.85 -0.57
C LEU A 176 -16.62 -4.80 -0.19
N ASP A 177 -15.79 -5.08 0.81
CA ASP A 177 -14.76 -4.19 1.34
C ASP A 177 -13.43 -4.89 1.55
N ASN A 178 -12.42 -4.17 2.01
CA ASN A 178 -11.14 -4.74 2.40
C ASN A 178 -11.08 -5.19 3.86
N LYS A 179 -11.99 -4.69 4.71
CA LYS A 179 -11.95 -4.88 6.16
C LYS A 179 -12.51 -6.23 6.61
N ALA A 180 -13.64 -6.69 6.08
CA ALA A 180 -14.21 -7.97 6.50
C ALA A 180 -13.28 -9.17 6.23
N PRO A 181 -12.63 -9.32 5.06
CA PRO A 181 -11.64 -10.38 4.85
C PRO A 181 -10.44 -10.27 5.78
N LEU A 182 -9.97 -9.05 6.07
CA LEU A 182 -8.87 -8.83 7.00
C LEU A 182 -9.22 -9.30 8.40
N LEU A 183 -10.39 -8.91 8.95
CA LEU A 183 -10.85 -9.37 10.26
C LEU A 183 -10.94 -10.89 10.36
N LYS A 184 -11.46 -11.56 9.32
CA LYS A 184 -11.49 -13.03 9.26
C LYS A 184 -10.09 -13.64 9.24
N ALA A 185 -9.15 -13.06 8.47
CA ALA A 185 -7.76 -13.51 8.44
C ALA A 185 -7.04 -13.32 9.79
N LEU A 186 -7.30 -12.21 10.48
CA LEU A 186 -6.77 -11.93 11.82
C LEU A 186 -7.31 -12.92 12.85
N GLN A 187 -8.61 -13.24 12.79
CA GLN A 187 -9.20 -14.28 13.64
C GLN A 187 -8.62 -15.68 13.35
N ALA A 188 -8.39 -15.99 12.07
CA ALA A 188 -7.79 -17.26 11.68
C ALA A 188 -6.36 -17.41 12.21
N VAL A 189 -5.54 -16.36 12.11
CA VAL A 189 -4.16 -16.39 12.63
C VAL A 189 -4.14 -16.43 14.15
N ASP A 190 -5.02 -15.70 14.85
CA ASP A 190 -5.17 -15.80 16.31
C ASP A 190 -5.46 -17.24 16.73
N THR A 191 -6.48 -17.86 16.13
CA THR A 191 -6.88 -19.23 16.46
C THR A 191 -5.73 -20.23 16.27
N SER A 192 -5.09 -20.22 15.11
CA SER A 192 -3.99 -21.14 14.79
C SER A 192 -2.73 -20.85 15.63
N ALA A 193 -2.35 -19.58 15.78
CA ALA A 193 -1.16 -19.20 16.53
C ALA A 193 -1.33 -19.47 18.03
N THR A 194 -2.49 -19.15 18.61
CA THR A 194 -2.81 -19.46 20.01
C THR A 194 -2.71 -20.96 20.26
N ALA A 195 -3.25 -21.80 19.38
CA ALA A 195 -3.16 -23.25 19.51
C ALA A 195 -1.70 -23.77 19.51
N VAL A 196 -0.83 -23.19 18.68
CA VAL A 196 0.61 -23.50 18.66
C VAL A 196 1.33 -22.94 19.89
N CYS A 197 0.99 -21.73 20.35
CA CYS A 197 1.53 -21.10 21.55
C CYS A 197 1.31 -21.96 22.80
N LYS A 198 0.20 -22.72 22.88
CA LYS A 198 -0.08 -23.65 23.99
C LYS A 198 0.98 -24.74 24.17
N TYR A 199 1.80 -25.04 23.16
CA TYR A 199 2.96 -25.91 23.34
C TYR A 199 4.00 -25.31 24.29
N PHE A 200 4.15 -23.98 24.31
CA PHE A 200 5.21 -23.28 25.02
C PHE A 200 4.72 -22.62 26.31
N ASP A 201 3.55 -21.99 26.26
CA ASP A 201 2.92 -21.33 27.40
C ASP A 201 1.41 -21.58 27.40
N LYS A 202 0.92 -22.20 28.49
CA LYS A 202 -0.51 -22.52 28.65
C LYS A 202 -1.36 -21.29 28.96
N ASN A 203 -0.75 -20.18 29.41
CA ASN A 203 -1.46 -18.96 29.79
C ASN A 203 -1.86 -18.08 28.60
N VAL A 204 -1.25 -18.28 27.43
CA VAL A 204 -1.58 -17.53 26.22
C VAL A 204 -3.00 -17.86 25.78
N SER A 205 -3.91 -16.90 25.78
CA SER A 205 -5.31 -17.08 25.39
C SER A 205 -5.64 -16.45 24.04
N LYS A 206 -4.80 -15.52 23.56
CA LYS A 206 -4.99 -14.80 22.30
C LYS A 206 -3.63 -14.41 21.72
N VAL A 207 -3.53 -14.40 20.40
CA VAL A 207 -2.40 -13.87 19.64
C VAL A 207 -2.94 -12.85 18.65
N SER A 208 -2.33 -11.67 18.60
CA SER A 208 -2.73 -10.58 17.70
C SER A 208 -1.61 -10.30 16.71
N ALA A 209 -1.99 -10.06 15.45
CA ALA A 209 -1.02 -9.59 14.47
C ALA A 209 -0.80 -8.09 14.66
N THR A 210 0.45 -7.65 14.53
CA THR A 210 0.82 -6.25 14.62
C THR A 210 1.30 -5.76 13.27
N LEU A 211 1.00 -4.50 12.94
CA LEU A 211 1.46 -3.85 11.72
C LEU A 211 2.03 -2.46 12.04
N GLY A 212 3.27 -2.22 11.58
CA GLY A 212 3.83 -0.88 11.42
C GLY A 212 4.01 -0.58 9.93
N TRP A 213 3.29 0.39 9.41
CA TRP A 213 3.41 0.80 8.01
C TRP A 213 4.35 2.01 7.86
N GLU A 214 5.09 2.07 6.76
CA GLU A 214 5.96 3.21 6.42
C GLU A 214 5.38 3.87 5.17
N GLN A 215 4.80 5.06 5.28
CA GLN A 215 4.12 5.72 4.16
C GLN A 215 5.07 6.67 3.44
N GLU A 216 5.50 6.31 2.24
CA GLU A 216 6.20 7.23 1.35
C GLU A 216 5.24 8.00 0.43
N TYR A 217 5.63 9.21 0.05
CA TYR A 217 4.85 10.10 -0.81
C TYR A 217 5.70 11.22 -1.41
N PHE A 218 5.21 11.86 -2.47
CA PHE A 218 5.76 13.13 -2.96
C PHE A 218 4.86 14.32 -2.60
N LEU A 219 5.46 15.49 -2.40
CA LEU A 219 4.74 16.77 -2.30
C LEU A 219 5.16 17.72 -3.41
N ILE A 220 4.20 18.22 -4.17
CA ILE A 220 4.43 19.18 -5.26
C ILE A 220 3.56 20.41 -5.02
N ASP A 221 4.06 21.62 -5.29
CA ASP A 221 3.24 22.82 -5.18
C ASP A 221 2.01 22.72 -6.10
N THR A 222 0.83 23.07 -5.58
CA THR A 222 -0.44 22.89 -6.31
C THR A 222 -0.45 23.64 -7.65
N ALA A 223 0.20 24.80 -7.77
CA ALA A 223 0.24 25.54 -9.02
C ALA A 223 1.07 24.81 -10.09
N LEU A 224 2.22 24.24 -9.69
CA LEU A 224 3.07 23.44 -10.58
C LEU A 224 2.36 22.16 -11.03
N ALA A 225 1.64 21.50 -10.11
CA ALA A 225 0.84 20.33 -10.42
C ALA A 225 -0.31 20.67 -11.39
N ALA A 226 -1.01 21.80 -11.20
CA ALA A 226 -2.09 22.23 -12.08
C ALA A 226 -1.62 22.52 -13.52
N ALA A 227 -0.37 22.94 -13.70
CA ALA A 227 0.25 23.10 -15.01
C ALA A 227 0.66 21.77 -15.68
N ARG A 228 0.32 20.62 -15.08
CA ARG A 228 0.56 19.26 -15.56
C ARG A 228 -0.74 18.45 -15.61
N PRO A 229 -1.51 18.52 -16.71
CA PRO A 229 -2.76 17.77 -16.85
C PRO A 229 -2.57 16.26 -16.67
N ASP A 230 -1.43 15.73 -17.13
CA ASP A 230 -1.07 14.33 -16.94
C ASP A 230 -0.93 13.97 -15.45
N LEU A 231 -0.17 14.76 -14.70
CA LEU A 231 -0.01 14.54 -13.25
C LEU A 231 -1.34 14.63 -12.50
N MET A 232 -2.19 15.58 -12.85
CA MET A 232 -3.48 15.79 -12.18
C MET A 232 -4.47 14.66 -12.43
N MET A 233 -4.49 14.09 -13.64
CA MET A 233 -5.47 13.07 -14.02
C MET A 233 -5.00 11.64 -13.74
N THR A 234 -3.68 11.39 -13.73
CA THR A 234 -3.14 10.03 -13.60
C THR A 234 -2.34 9.82 -12.32
N GLY A 235 -2.04 10.89 -11.57
CA GLY A 235 -1.18 10.84 -10.39
C GLY A 235 0.31 10.69 -10.72
N ARG A 236 0.68 10.63 -12.00
CA ARG A 236 2.06 10.57 -12.48
C ARG A 236 2.26 11.41 -13.73
N THR A 237 3.52 11.72 -13.99
CA THR A 237 3.92 12.32 -15.26
C THR A 237 4.01 11.25 -16.35
N LEU A 238 3.36 11.50 -17.49
CA LEU A 238 3.40 10.63 -18.68
C LEU A 238 4.47 11.09 -19.66
N LEU A 239 4.85 12.37 -19.59
CA LEU A 239 5.89 13.03 -20.38
C LEU A 239 6.86 13.76 -19.46
N GLY A 240 8.08 14.02 -19.93
CA GLY A 240 9.02 14.90 -19.26
C GLY A 240 10.44 14.36 -19.29
N HIS A 241 11.36 15.18 -19.75
CA HIS A 241 12.78 14.91 -19.73
C HIS A 241 13.36 15.03 -18.31
N SER A 242 14.21 14.08 -17.92
CA SER A 242 14.92 14.10 -16.64
C SER A 242 15.85 15.31 -16.52
N PRO A 243 15.93 15.95 -15.34
CA PRO A 243 16.82 17.09 -15.14
C PRO A 243 18.29 16.66 -15.10
N ALA A 244 19.21 17.60 -15.39
CA ALA A 244 20.65 17.33 -15.29
C ALA A 244 21.07 16.95 -13.86
N LYS A 245 20.54 17.66 -12.86
CA LYS A 245 20.57 17.28 -11.45
C LYS A 245 19.22 16.66 -11.09
N GLY A 246 19.19 15.36 -10.84
CA GLY A 246 18.08 14.61 -10.28
C GLY A 246 18.43 14.18 -8.86
N GLN A 247 18.62 12.87 -8.65
CA GLN A 247 18.96 12.28 -7.36
C GLN A 247 20.40 11.75 -7.25
N GLN A 248 21.25 11.98 -8.25
CA GLN A 248 22.55 11.29 -8.37
C GLN A 248 23.57 11.60 -7.26
N LEU A 249 23.29 12.61 -6.42
CA LEU A 249 24.17 13.00 -5.31
C LEU A 249 23.70 12.46 -3.95
N ASP A 250 22.53 11.78 -3.91
CA ASP A 250 21.89 11.29 -2.68
C ASP A 250 21.75 12.37 -1.59
N ASP A 251 21.71 13.65 -1.98
CA ASP A 251 21.79 14.83 -1.10
C ASP A 251 20.45 15.18 -0.44
N HIS A 252 19.37 14.50 -0.84
CA HIS A 252 18.04 14.69 -0.27
C HIS A 252 17.80 13.79 0.95
N TYR A 253 18.33 12.57 0.95
CA TYR A 253 18.10 11.59 2.02
C TYR A 253 18.66 12.08 3.36
N PHE A 254 17.79 12.19 4.37
CA PHE A 254 18.08 12.86 5.66
C PHE A 254 18.66 14.29 5.55
N GLY A 255 18.47 14.95 4.40
CA GLY A 255 18.80 16.34 4.21
C GLY A 255 17.89 17.29 5.01
N SER A 256 18.16 18.59 4.92
CA SER A 256 17.29 19.60 5.56
C SER A 256 15.92 19.63 4.90
N ILE A 257 14.85 19.53 5.70
CA ILE A 257 13.46 19.62 5.23
C ILE A 257 13.11 21.10 4.97
N PRO A 258 12.57 21.47 3.79
CA PRO A 258 12.16 22.84 3.51
C PRO A 258 11.09 23.36 4.48
N ASP A 259 11.14 24.63 4.86
CA ASP A 259 10.24 25.20 5.87
C ASP A 259 8.75 25.04 5.54
N ARG A 260 8.36 25.19 4.27
CA ARG A 260 6.98 24.96 3.83
C ARG A 260 6.53 23.51 4.04
N VAL A 261 7.40 22.56 3.73
CA VAL A 261 7.12 21.13 3.92
C VAL A 261 7.10 20.79 5.40
N LEU A 262 8.04 21.32 6.20
CA LEU A 262 8.07 21.11 7.64
C LEU A 262 6.80 21.68 8.31
N SER A 263 6.30 22.82 7.83
CA SER A 263 5.00 23.38 8.22
C SER A 263 3.85 22.41 7.92
N PHE A 264 3.79 21.85 6.71
CA PHE A 264 2.82 20.81 6.34
C PHE A 264 2.90 19.59 7.28
N MET A 265 4.11 19.07 7.50
CA MET A 265 4.31 17.90 8.35
C MET A 265 3.93 18.17 9.82
N ARG A 266 4.13 19.39 10.33
CA ARG A 266 3.74 19.77 11.69
C ARG A 266 2.22 19.81 11.88
N ASP A 267 1.52 20.31 10.87
CA ASP A 267 0.05 20.30 10.82
C ASP A 267 -0.47 18.86 10.75
N LEU A 268 0.08 18.06 9.83
CA LEU A 268 -0.26 16.64 9.69
C LEU A 268 -0.07 15.87 11.01
N GLU A 269 1.07 16.05 11.67
CA GLU A 269 1.32 15.43 12.99
C GLU A 269 0.29 15.85 14.04
N GLN A 270 -0.18 17.11 14.01
CA GLN A 270 -1.19 17.58 14.94
C GLN A 270 -2.55 16.94 14.71
N GLU A 271 -2.97 16.81 13.45
CA GLU A 271 -4.20 16.10 13.09
C GLU A 271 -4.12 14.61 13.44
N CYS A 272 -3.00 13.95 13.13
CA CYS A 272 -2.78 12.54 13.48
C CYS A 272 -2.89 12.33 15.00
N MET A 273 -2.30 13.21 15.80
CA MET A 273 -2.40 13.12 17.26
C MET A 273 -3.86 13.24 17.73
N LEU A 274 -4.63 14.20 17.20
CA LEU A 274 -6.05 14.34 17.55
C LEU A 274 -6.86 13.08 17.22
N LEU A 275 -6.56 12.45 16.09
CA LEU A 275 -7.21 11.24 15.58
C LEU A 275 -6.64 9.94 16.17
N GLY A 276 -5.66 10.01 17.08
CA GLY A 276 -5.10 8.84 17.74
C GLY A 276 -4.07 8.04 16.92
N VAL A 277 -3.67 8.54 15.75
CA VAL A 277 -2.62 7.91 14.92
C VAL A 277 -1.24 8.19 15.54
N PRO A 278 -0.49 7.18 16.01
CA PRO A 278 0.72 7.37 16.80
C PRO A 278 1.96 7.64 15.93
N VAL A 279 1.92 8.69 15.11
CA VAL A 279 3.03 9.10 14.23
C VAL A 279 4.32 9.34 15.02
N LYS A 280 5.42 8.74 14.55
CA LYS A 280 6.70 8.69 15.28
C LYS A 280 7.85 9.31 14.52
N THR A 281 7.97 8.99 13.23
CA THR A 281 9.09 9.42 12.38
C THR A 281 8.57 10.17 11.16
N ARG A 282 9.39 11.13 10.71
CA ARG A 282 9.27 11.81 9.41
C ARG A 282 10.66 12.15 8.90
N HIS A 283 10.88 12.01 7.60
CA HIS A 283 12.14 12.45 6.99
C HIS A 283 11.98 12.66 5.48
N ASN A 284 13.01 13.26 4.88
CA ASN A 284 13.22 13.22 3.44
C ASN A 284 13.59 11.81 3.01
N GLU A 285 13.07 11.40 1.85
CA GLU A 285 13.49 10.20 1.14
C GLU A 285 14.58 10.50 0.11
N VAL A 286 15.03 9.48 -0.63
CA VAL A 286 16.13 9.59 -1.61
C VAL A 286 15.80 10.57 -2.75
N ALA A 287 14.59 10.53 -3.31
CA ALA A 287 14.25 11.43 -4.42
C ALA A 287 13.88 12.85 -3.96
N PRO A 288 14.16 13.89 -4.76
CA PRO A 288 13.72 15.25 -4.46
C PRO A 288 12.21 15.34 -4.28
N ASN A 289 11.78 16.03 -3.21
CA ASN A 289 10.37 16.18 -2.83
C ASN A 289 9.66 14.85 -2.46
N GLN A 290 10.41 13.77 -2.23
CA GLN A 290 9.91 12.53 -1.63
C GLN A 290 10.12 12.57 -0.11
N PHE A 291 9.15 12.07 0.63
CA PHE A 291 9.17 12.04 2.09
C PHE A 291 8.57 10.73 2.60
N GLU A 292 8.89 10.39 3.84
CA GLU A 292 8.31 9.26 4.57
C GLU A 292 7.69 9.73 5.89
N LEU A 293 6.63 9.05 6.30
CA LEU A 293 6.05 9.11 7.64
C LEU A 293 5.72 7.70 8.13
N ALA A 294 6.16 7.34 9.34
CA ALA A 294 5.83 6.07 9.96
C ALA A 294 5.34 6.26 11.41
N PRO A 295 4.31 5.51 11.85
CA PRO A 295 3.84 5.50 13.23
C PRO A 295 4.54 4.41 14.04
N ILE A 296 4.22 4.38 15.33
CA ILE A 296 4.43 3.16 16.14
C ILE A 296 3.49 2.08 15.59
N PHE A 297 3.94 0.82 15.58
CA PHE A 297 3.09 -0.30 15.18
C PHE A 297 1.88 -0.44 16.11
N GLU A 298 0.79 -0.96 15.57
CA GLU A 298 -0.47 -1.21 16.29
C GLU A 298 -0.99 -2.60 15.95
N GLU A 299 -2.10 -3.01 16.58
CA GLU A 299 -2.85 -4.19 16.13
C GLU A 299 -3.25 -4.00 14.66
N ALA A 300 -3.11 -5.05 13.85
CA ALA A 300 -3.15 -4.95 12.40
C ALA A 300 -4.44 -4.32 11.84
N ASN A 301 -5.61 -4.58 12.44
CA ASN A 301 -6.86 -3.97 11.99
C ASN A 301 -6.83 -2.44 12.20
N LEU A 302 -6.44 -1.99 13.40
CA LEU A 302 -6.35 -0.57 13.72
C LEU A 302 -5.27 0.13 12.89
N ALA A 303 -4.12 -0.51 12.71
CA ALA A 303 -3.02 0.02 11.90
C ALA A 303 -3.46 0.27 10.44
N VAL A 304 -4.23 -0.66 9.84
CA VAL A 304 -4.77 -0.50 8.49
C VAL A 304 -5.78 0.65 8.40
N ASP A 305 -6.66 0.78 9.40
CA ASP A 305 -7.60 1.89 9.47
C ASP A 305 -6.87 3.23 9.61
N HIS A 306 -5.86 3.30 10.49
CA HIS A 306 -5.04 4.49 10.69
C HIS A 306 -4.22 4.86 9.45
N ASN A 307 -3.71 3.90 8.65
CA ASN A 307 -3.06 4.22 7.38
C ASN A 307 -4.06 4.81 6.37
N SER A 308 -5.25 4.21 6.26
CA SER A 308 -6.28 4.69 5.34
C SER A 308 -6.74 6.10 5.73
N LEU A 309 -6.96 6.34 7.02
CA LEU A 309 -7.30 7.67 7.56
C LEU A 309 -6.15 8.67 7.36
N LEU A 310 -4.89 8.25 7.54
CA LEU A 310 -3.73 9.12 7.30
C LEU A 310 -3.76 9.66 5.87
N MET A 311 -4.02 8.82 4.87
CA MET A 311 -4.03 9.26 3.47
C MET A 311 -5.08 10.36 3.22
N ASP A 312 -6.28 10.24 3.80
CA ASP A 312 -7.33 11.27 3.73
C ASP A 312 -6.93 12.57 4.44
N VAL A 313 -6.26 12.45 5.59
CA VAL A 313 -5.72 13.59 6.34
C VAL A 313 -4.63 14.29 5.54
N MET A 314 -3.70 13.54 4.94
CA MET A 314 -2.63 14.08 4.10
C MET A 314 -3.19 14.86 2.91
N GLU A 315 -4.25 14.37 2.26
CA GLU A 315 -4.89 15.12 1.17
C GLU A 315 -5.44 16.46 1.65
N LYS A 316 -6.25 16.48 2.72
CA LYS A 316 -6.84 17.70 3.28
C LYS A 316 -5.78 18.68 3.80
N VAL A 317 -4.78 18.19 4.52
CA VAL A 317 -3.66 19.02 5.01
C VAL A 317 -2.84 19.55 3.84
N SER A 318 -2.57 18.76 2.80
CA SER A 318 -1.79 19.22 1.65
C SER A 318 -2.47 20.41 0.95
N GLN A 319 -3.80 20.38 0.80
CA GLN A 319 -4.57 21.49 0.23
C GLN A 319 -4.47 22.77 1.06
N ARG A 320 -4.57 22.68 2.39
CA ARG A 320 -4.37 23.84 3.29
C ARG A 320 -3.00 24.48 3.10
N HIS A 321 -2.00 23.64 2.86
CA HIS A 321 -0.61 24.07 2.63
C HIS A 321 -0.29 24.28 1.16
N GLN A 322 -1.26 24.34 0.24
CA GLN A 322 -1.03 24.57 -1.20
C GLN A 322 -0.02 23.58 -1.81
N PHE A 323 -0.09 22.34 -1.34
CA PHE A 323 0.59 21.18 -1.92
C PHE A 323 -0.43 20.22 -2.52
N LYS A 324 0.02 19.47 -3.52
CA LYS A 324 -0.58 18.23 -3.98
C LYS A 324 0.28 17.08 -3.45
N VAL A 325 -0.28 16.27 -2.56
CA VAL A 325 0.30 14.98 -2.21
C VAL A 325 0.10 13.99 -3.34
N LEU A 326 1.14 13.20 -3.63
CA LEU A 326 1.13 12.16 -4.64
C LEU A 326 1.49 10.82 -4.00
N PHE A 327 0.54 9.89 -4.03
CA PHE A 327 0.71 8.52 -3.54
C PHE A 327 1.05 7.52 -4.65
N HIS A 328 1.08 7.95 -5.91
CA HIS A 328 1.44 7.06 -7.02
C HIS A 328 2.86 6.52 -6.80
N GLU A 329 3.07 5.22 -7.02
CA GLU A 329 4.32 4.50 -6.70
C GLU A 329 5.51 4.97 -7.56
N LYS A 330 5.23 5.60 -8.70
CA LYS A 330 6.24 6.18 -9.60
C LYS A 330 5.75 7.50 -10.24
N PRO A 331 5.68 8.63 -9.50
CA PRO A 331 5.13 9.86 -10.06
C PRO A 331 6.03 10.47 -11.15
N PHE A 332 7.35 10.29 -11.01
CA PHE A 332 8.37 10.79 -11.93
C PHE A 332 9.27 9.64 -12.39
N GLU A 333 9.60 9.64 -13.68
CA GLU A 333 10.46 8.62 -14.27
C GLU A 333 11.93 8.91 -13.99
N GLY A 334 12.74 7.87 -13.85
CA GLY A 334 14.19 8.00 -13.64
C GLY A 334 14.65 8.44 -12.25
N ILE A 335 13.76 8.53 -11.25
CA ILE A 335 14.08 8.75 -9.82
C ILE A 335 13.44 7.67 -8.93
N ASN A 336 13.70 7.64 -7.63
CA ASN A 336 13.09 6.65 -6.72
C ASN A 336 11.56 6.70 -6.77
N GLY A 337 10.95 5.53 -6.59
CA GLY A 337 9.49 5.40 -6.44
C GLY A 337 9.09 5.39 -4.97
N SER A 338 7.79 5.48 -4.69
CA SER A 338 7.24 5.49 -3.33
C SER A 338 6.72 4.12 -2.90
N GLY A 339 7.20 3.61 -1.78
CA GLY A 339 6.77 2.37 -1.14
C GLY A 339 5.73 2.55 -0.04
N LYS A 340 5.15 1.42 0.41
CA LYS A 340 4.48 1.33 1.72
C LYS A 340 4.94 0.09 2.46
N HIS A 341 6.09 0.13 3.15
CA HIS A 341 6.57 -1.08 3.82
C HIS A 341 5.59 -1.54 4.91
N ASN A 342 5.38 -2.85 5.01
CA ASN A 342 4.50 -3.44 6.02
C ASN A 342 5.35 -4.27 6.99
N ASN A 343 5.65 -3.71 8.15
CA ASN A 343 6.35 -4.38 9.24
C ASN A 343 5.36 -5.21 10.05
N TRP A 344 5.37 -6.52 9.82
CA TRP A 344 4.43 -7.49 10.38
C TRP A 344 5.07 -8.35 11.49
N SER A 345 4.32 -8.56 12.57
CA SER A 345 4.68 -9.52 13.62
C SER A 345 3.45 -10.12 14.30
N LEU A 346 3.66 -11.03 15.26
CA LEU A 346 2.64 -11.65 16.10
C LEU A 346 2.98 -11.46 17.58
N GLU A 347 2.03 -10.97 18.36
CA GLU A 347 2.16 -10.72 19.79
C GLU A 347 1.11 -11.50 20.60
N THR A 348 1.52 -12.15 21.69
CA THR A 348 0.60 -12.81 22.61
C THR A 348 -0.10 -11.79 23.52
N ASN A 349 -1.28 -12.14 24.04
CA ASN A 349 -1.94 -11.34 25.08
C ASN A 349 -1.13 -11.19 26.39
N THR A 350 -0.03 -11.92 26.54
CA THR A 350 0.92 -11.81 27.65
C THR A 350 2.10 -10.88 27.35
N GLY A 351 2.11 -10.19 26.20
CA GLY A 351 3.13 -9.22 25.79
C GLY A 351 4.39 -9.84 25.20
N VAL A 352 4.30 -11.05 24.63
CA VAL A 352 5.44 -11.73 24.01
C VAL A 352 5.35 -11.62 22.49
N ASN A 353 6.32 -10.96 21.87
CA ASN A 353 6.53 -10.99 20.43
C ASN A 353 7.09 -12.36 20.01
N LEU A 354 6.34 -13.10 19.20
CA LEU A 354 6.65 -14.47 18.76
C LEU A 354 7.75 -14.55 17.70
N LEU A 355 8.09 -13.42 17.07
CA LEU A 355 9.19 -13.29 16.12
C LEU A 355 10.42 -12.61 16.73
N SER A 356 10.44 -12.40 18.05
CA SER A 356 11.65 -11.99 18.77
C SER A 356 12.44 -13.22 19.22
N PRO A 357 13.76 -13.29 18.95
CA PRO A 357 14.63 -14.28 19.56
C PRO A 357 14.56 -14.22 21.09
N GLY A 358 14.59 -15.38 21.72
CA GLY A 358 14.50 -15.55 23.17
C GLY A 358 15.85 -15.68 23.87
N LYS A 359 15.82 -15.61 25.21
CA LYS A 359 17.01 -15.80 26.06
C LYS A 359 17.23 -17.24 26.53
N THR A 360 16.24 -18.11 26.31
CA THR A 360 16.29 -19.49 26.78
C THR A 360 16.06 -20.45 25.60
N PRO A 361 16.60 -21.68 25.63
CA PRO A 361 16.39 -22.64 24.56
C PRO A 361 14.91 -22.89 24.23
N MET A 362 14.03 -22.83 25.24
CA MET A 362 12.59 -22.99 25.05
C MET A 362 11.96 -21.80 24.31
N LYS A 363 12.35 -20.56 24.69
CA LYS A 363 11.88 -19.35 23.98
C LYS A 363 12.43 -19.29 22.55
N ASN A 364 13.67 -19.74 22.35
CA ASN A 364 14.25 -19.85 21.01
C ASN A 364 13.57 -20.91 20.15
N LEU A 365 13.12 -22.03 20.75
CA LEU A 365 12.29 -23.00 20.03
C LEU A 365 10.93 -22.42 19.62
N GLN A 366 10.31 -21.62 20.49
CA GLN A 366 9.08 -20.88 20.15
C GLN A 366 9.34 -19.93 18.97
N PHE A 367 10.37 -19.09 19.07
CA PHE A 367 10.78 -18.20 17.98
C PHE A 367 10.99 -18.96 16.67
N LEU A 368 11.83 -20.01 16.67
CA LEU A 368 12.09 -20.83 15.48
C LEU A 368 10.81 -21.44 14.92
N THR A 369 9.85 -21.80 15.79
CA THR A 369 8.57 -22.34 15.35
C THR A 369 7.81 -21.34 14.50
N PHE A 370 7.60 -20.11 14.98
CA PHE A 370 6.88 -19.09 14.22
C PHE A 370 7.69 -18.57 13.03
N PHE A 371 9.01 -18.43 13.19
CA PHE A 371 9.93 -17.98 12.17
C PHE A 371 9.95 -18.91 10.95
N VAL A 372 10.19 -20.21 11.14
CA VAL A 372 10.24 -21.20 10.05
C VAL A 372 8.86 -21.38 9.42
N ASN A 373 7.78 -21.42 10.20
CA ASN A 373 6.42 -21.48 9.65
C ASN A 373 6.10 -20.27 8.78
N THR A 374 6.55 -19.07 9.15
CA THR A 374 6.37 -17.87 8.33
C THR A 374 7.09 -18.01 6.98
N ILE A 375 8.36 -18.44 6.99
CA ILE A 375 9.15 -18.65 5.75
C ILE A 375 8.49 -19.72 4.87
N LYS A 376 8.01 -20.80 5.47
CA LYS A 376 7.35 -21.89 4.76
C LYS A 376 6.01 -21.47 4.16
N ALA A 377 5.21 -20.67 4.88
CA ALA A 377 3.96 -20.11 4.36
C ALA A 377 4.22 -19.22 3.15
N VAL A 378 5.23 -18.33 3.23
CA VAL A 378 5.63 -17.45 2.13
C VAL A 378 6.14 -18.26 0.94
N HIS A 379 6.98 -19.27 1.15
CA HIS A 379 7.45 -20.17 0.10
C HIS A 379 6.30 -20.80 -0.69
N ASP A 380 5.29 -21.32 0.01
CA ASP A 380 4.20 -22.04 -0.63
C ASP A 380 3.25 -21.12 -1.41
N TYR A 381 3.13 -19.86 -1.01
CA TYR A 381 2.16 -18.90 -1.56
C TYR A 381 2.83 -17.65 -2.12
N GLU A 382 4.09 -17.74 -2.55
CA GLU A 382 4.89 -16.59 -3.00
C GLU A 382 4.21 -15.83 -4.16
N ALA A 383 3.64 -16.55 -5.12
CA ALA A 383 2.91 -15.94 -6.24
C ALA A 383 1.63 -15.20 -5.78
N LEU A 384 0.95 -15.71 -4.75
CA LEU A 384 -0.23 -15.06 -4.17
C LEU A 384 0.15 -13.79 -3.41
N ILE A 385 1.31 -13.77 -2.74
CA ILE A 385 1.87 -12.57 -2.12
C ILE A 385 2.19 -11.53 -3.21
N ARG A 386 2.86 -11.92 -4.30
CA ARG A 386 3.10 -11.00 -5.43
C ARG A 386 1.81 -10.41 -6.00
N ALA A 387 0.76 -11.22 -6.07
CA ALA A 387 -0.54 -10.80 -6.58
C ALA A 387 -1.29 -9.85 -5.63
N SER A 388 -1.09 -9.95 -4.31
CA SER A 388 -1.79 -9.12 -3.31
C SER A 388 -1.39 -7.64 -3.35
N MET A 389 -0.24 -7.34 -3.96
CA MET A 389 0.37 -6.02 -4.11
C MET A 389 0.45 -5.57 -5.58
N ALA A 390 -0.19 -6.30 -6.49
CA ALA A 390 -0.17 -6.00 -7.92
C ALA A 390 -1.10 -4.82 -8.23
N SER A 391 -0.55 -3.80 -8.89
CA SER A 391 -1.32 -2.66 -9.40
C SER A 391 -0.61 -2.06 -10.60
N ALA A 392 -1.37 -1.37 -11.46
CA ALA A 392 -0.82 -0.70 -12.65
C ALA A 392 0.34 0.24 -12.29
N SER A 393 0.24 0.93 -11.16
CA SER A 393 1.22 1.89 -10.69
C SER A 393 2.46 1.22 -10.06
N ASN A 394 2.28 0.15 -9.28
CA ASN A 394 3.39 -0.58 -8.65
C ASN A 394 4.24 -1.35 -9.70
N ASP A 395 3.66 -1.72 -10.85
CA ASP A 395 4.41 -2.26 -12.00
C ASP A 395 5.52 -1.29 -12.49
N HIS A 396 5.40 0.02 -12.25
CA HIS A 396 6.43 1.01 -12.59
C HIS A 396 7.50 1.19 -11.50
N ARG A 397 7.29 0.63 -10.31
CA ARG A 397 8.19 0.76 -9.17
C ARG A 397 9.07 -0.47 -9.00
N LEU A 398 8.49 -1.67 -9.01
CA LEU A 398 9.19 -2.91 -8.67
C LEU A 398 10.40 -3.19 -9.58
N GLY A 399 11.51 -3.61 -8.97
CA GLY A 399 12.73 -4.05 -9.67
C GLY A 399 13.73 -2.94 -10.03
N ALA A 400 13.57 -1.74 -9.50
CA ALA A 400 14.49 -0.62 -9.71
C ALA A 400 14.56 0.32 -8.50
N ASN A 401 15.66 1.08 -8.37
CA ASN A 401 15.82 2.20 -7.42
C ASN A 401 15.33 1.88 -5.99
N GLU A 402 15.93 0.88 -5.36
CA GLU A 402 15.61 0.38 -3.99
C GLU A 402 14.25 -0.31 -3.82
N ALA A 403 13.39 -0.35 -4.84
CA ALA A 403 12.19 -1.18 -4.80
C ALA A 403 12.51 -2.65 -5.13
N PRO A 404 11.98 -3.64 -4.39
CA PRO A 404 12.28 -5.05 -4.63
C PRO A 404 11.76 -5.53 -6.00
N PRO A 405 12.35 -6.58 -6.60
CA PRO A 405 11.87 -7.18 -7.83
C PRO A 405 10.51 -7.90 -7.63
N ALA A 406 9.89 -8.30 -8.73
CA ALA A 406 8.64 -9.06 -8.71
C ALA A 406 8.78 -10.52 -8.20
N ILE A 407 10.00 -10.99 -7.99
CA ILE A 407 10.30 -12.32 -7.47
C ILE A 407 10.22 -12.25 -5.94
N ILE A 408 9.26 -12.94 -5.34
CA ILE A 408 9.15 -12.99 -3.88
C ILE A 408 10.21 -13.96 -3.34
N SER A 409 11.10 -13.43 -2.51
CA SER A 409 12.13 -14.18 -1.79
C SER A 409 12.21 -13.70 -0.35
N VAL A 410 12.74 -14.55 0.54
CA VAL A 410 12.86 -14.24 1.96
C VAL A 410 14.32 -14.00 2.33
N PHE A 411 14.61 -12.82 2.87
CA PHE A 411 15.91 -12.48 3.45
C PHE A 411 15.85 -12.69 4.96
N ILE A 412 16.79 -13.45 5.52
CA ILE A 412 16.84 -13.73 6.96
C ILE A 412 18.17 -13.35 7.61
N GLY A 413 19.17 -12.95 6.84
CA GLY A 413 20.52 -12.69 7.30
C GLY A 413 21.36 -13.97 7.36
N SER A 414 22.66 -13.82 7.09
CA SER A 414 23.62 -14.94 7.04
C SER A 414 23.62 -15.80 8.31
N GLN A 415 23.59 -15.16 9.48
CA GLN A 415 23.63 -15.86 10.77
C GLN A 415 22.41 -16.79 10.97
N LEU A 416 21.20 -16.30 10.71
CA LEU A 416 19.99 -17.13 10.82
C LEU A 416 19.94 -18.17 9.69
N SER A 417 20.45 -17.85 8.50
CA SER A 417 20.56 -18.82 7.41
C SER A 417 21.46 -19.99 7.80
N GLU A 418 22.63 -19.73 8.39
CA GLU A 418 23.55 -20.75 8.88
C GLU A 418 22.91 -21.60 9.99
N VAL A 419 22.23 -20.97 10.96
CA VAL A 419 21.51 -21.71 12.02
C VAL A 419 20.46 -22.65 11.43
N LEU A 420 19.68 -22.19 10.44
CA LEU A 420 18.69 -23.05 9.78
C LEU A 420 19.37 -24.18 8.97
N ASP A 421 20.49 -23.92 8.30
CA ASP A 421 21.25 -24.94 7.57
C ASP A 421 21.89 -25.99 8.51
N GLU A 422 22.30 -25.61 9.73
CA GLU A 422 22.71 -26.56 10.77
C GLU A 422 21.53 -27.43 11.24
N LEU A 423 20.37 -26.83 11.48
CA LEU A 423 19.15 -27.54 11.92
C LEU A 423 18.64 -28.55 10.87
N GLU A 424 18.87 -28.29 9.59
CA GLU A 424 18.56 -29.20 8.48
C GLU A 424 19.27 -30.56 8.60
N ASN A 425 20.49 -30.58 9.12
CA ASN A 425 21.40 -31.74 9.14
C ASN A 425 21.23 -32.64 10.38
N VAL A 426 20.34 -32.29 11.30
CA VAL A 426 20.12 -33.06 12.54
C VAL A 426 19.43 -34.41 12.25
N THR A 427 19.69 -35.42 13.07
CA THR A 427 19.20 -36.80 12.95
C THR A 427 17.67 -36.94 13.08
N LYS A 428 17.03 -37.74 12.22
CA LYS A 428 15.56 -37.94 12.16
C LYS A 428 15.04 -38.80 13.30
N GLY A 429 13.88 -38.42 13.86
CA GLY A 429 13.18 -39.17 14.90
C GLY A 429 13.65 -38.82 16.30
N LYS A 430 13.85 -39.85 17.12
CA LYS A 430 14.18 -39.71 18.55
C LYS A 430 15.64 -39.30 18.70
N LEU A 431 15.86 -38.11 19.24
CA LEU A 431 17.19 -37.57 19.49
C LEU A 431 17.81 -38.21 20.75
N SER A 432 19.09 -38.56 20.69
CA SER A 432 19.88 -39.00 21.83
C SER A 432 20.03 -37.87 22.87
N PRO A 433 20.33 -38.18 24.15
CA PRO A 433 20.56 -37.17 25.18
C PRO A 433 21.66 -36.16 24.82
N GLN A 434 22.71 -36.62 24.12
CA GLN A 434 23.84 -35.79 23.72
C GLN A 434 23.46 -34.84 22.58
N GLU A 435 22.76 -35.35 21.54
CA GLU A 435 22.22 -34.51 20.45
C GLU A 435 21.20 -33.48 20.98
N LYS A 436 20.37 -33.84 21.96
CA LYS A 436 19.44 -32.88 22.59
C LYS A 436 20.17 -31.75 23.30
N THR A 437 21.26 -32.08 23.97
CA THR A 437 22.05 -31.11 24.73
C THR A 437 22.80 -30.19 23.76
N ASP A 438 23.42 -30.76 22.75
CA ASP A 438 24.11 -30.02 21.67
C ASP A 438 23.13 -29.11 20.91
N LEU A 439 21.97 -29.61 20.54
CA LEU A 439 20.97 -28.83 19.82
C LEU A 439 20.39 -27.70 20.68
N LYS A 440 20.13 -27.94 21.97
CA LYS A 440 19.59 -26.92 22.88
C LYS A 440 20.63 -25.87 23.30
N LEU A 441 21.88 -26.26 23.53
CA LEU A 441 22.93 -25.37 24.04
C LEU A 441 23.79 -24.76 22.93
N ASN A 442 24.11 -25.53 21.89
CA ASN A 442 25.09 -25.17 20.87
C ASN A 442 24.48 -24.77 19.52
N ILE A 443 23.20 -25.02 19.24
CA ILE A 443 22.53 -24.58 18.00
C ILE A 443 21.45 -23.55 18.34
N VAL A 444 20.45 -23.96 19.11
CA VAL A 444 19.35 -23.09 19.55
C VAL A 444 19.82 -22.06 20.59
N GLY A 445 20.83 -22.40 21.40
CA GLY A 445 21.48 -21.47 22.32
C GLY A 445 22.45 -20.48 21.67
N LYS A 446 22.89 -20.76 20.42
CA LYS A 446 23.75 -19.86 19.64
C LYS A 446 23.00 -18.79 18.86
N ILE A 447 21.66 -18.85 18.80
CA ILE A 447 20.85 -17.79 18.18
C ILE A 447 21.24 -16.49 18.90
N PRO A 448 21.97 -15.58 18.23
CA PRO A 448 22.48 -14.39 18.88
C PRO A 448 21.30 -13.58 19.42
N GLU A 449 21.51 -12.80 20.48
CA GLU A 449 20.69 -11.61 20.65
C GLU A 449 20.97 -10.77 19.39
N ILE A 450 20.07 -10.86 18.41
CA ILE A 450 20.27 -10.22 17.11
C ILE A 450 20.49 -8.74 17.38
N LEU A 451 21.72 -8.28 17.15
CA LEU A 451 22.00 -6.85 17.05
C LEU A 451 21.17 -6.38 15.85
N LEU A 452 20.11 -5.61 16.14
CA LEU A 452 19.08 -5.14 15.21
C LEU A 452 19.63 -4.60 13.86
N ASP A 453 20.91 -4.21 13.80
CA ASP A 453 21.57 -3.56 12.67
C ASP A 453 22.01 -4.46 11.50
N ASN A 454 22.25 -5.76 11.71
CA ASN A 454 22.92 -6.58 10.69
C ASN A 454 21.96 -7.18 9.63
N THR A 455 20.68 -7.34 9.93
CA THR A 455 19.70 -7.94 8.99
C THR A 455 18.88 -6.92 8.19
N ASP A 456 19.04 -5.62 8.47
CA ASP A 456 18.25 -4.56 7.80
C ASP A 456 18.89 -4.06 6.48
N ARG A 457 20.12 -4.49 6.17
CA ARG A 457 20.91 -3.84 5.11
C ARG A 457 20.56 -4.25 3.68
N ASN A 458 19.81 -5.33 3.45
CA ASN A 458 19.45 -5.75 2.10
C ASN A 458 18.11 -5.16 1.67
N ARG A 459 18.12 -3.92 1.17
CA ARG A 459 16.92 -3.18 0.72
C ARG A 459 16.23 -3.78 -0.52
N THR A 460 16.90 -4.67 -1.24
CA THR A 460 16.39 -5.27 -2.48
C THR A 460 15.47 -6.47 -2.25
N SER A 461 15.39 -6.97 -1.02
CA SER A 461 14.53 -8.10 -0.67
C SER A 461 13.07 -7.69 -0.51
N PRO A 462 12.11 -8.43 -1.09
CA PRO A 462 10.68 -8.14 -0.96
C PRO A 462 10.11 -8.52 0.41
N PHE A 463 10.68 -9.52 1.10
CA PHE A 463 10.25 -9.96 2.42
C PHE A 463 11.47 -10.23 3.32
N ALA A 464 11.75 -9.33 4.25
CA ALA A 464 12.99 -9.35 5.02
C ALA A 464 12.74 -9.47 6.52
N PHE A 465 13.50 -10.32 7.22
CA PHE A 465 13.48 -10.37 8.67
C PHE A 465 14.38 -9.28 9.26
N THR A 466 13.79 -8.31 9.94
CA THR A 466 14.50 -7.14 10.51
C THR A 466 14.71 -7.27 12.03
N GLY A 467 15.02 -8.50 12.48
CA GLY A 467 15.46 -8.82 13.84
C GLY A 467 14.35 -9.28 14.79
N ASN A 468 13.15 -8.69 14.71
CA ASN A 468 12.02 -9.05 15.57
C ASN A 468 10.65 -9.05 14.87
N LYS A 469 10.66 -8.91 13.55
CA LYS A 469 9.49 -8.78 12.67
C LYS A 469 9.90 -9.09 11.24
N PHE A 470 8.94 -9.35 10.37
CA PHE A 470 9.17 -9.38 8.93
C PHE A 470 8.65 -8.11 8.28
N GLU A 471 9.38 -7.60 7.30
CA GLU A 471 9.05 -6.42 6.54
C GLU A 471 8.71 -6.81 5.11
N LEU A 472 7.48 -6.55 4.68
CA LEU A 472 7.02 -6.73 3.31
C LEU A 472 7.17 -5.41 2.54
N ARG A 473 8.23 -5.29 1.74
CA ARG A 473 8.66 -4.04 1.07
C ARG A 473 7.99 -3.79 -0.28
N ALA A 474 7.45 -4.85 -0.87
CA ALA A 474 6.92 -4.82 -2.23
C ALA A 474 5.52 -4.19 -2.33
N VAL A 475 4.89 -3.81 -1.21
CA VAL A 475 3.61 -3.10 -1.18
C VAL A 475 3.77 -1.65 -1.68
N GLY A 476 2.86 -1.21 -2.54
CA GLY A 476 2.89 0.13 -3.14
C GLY A 476 2.35 1.23 -2.21
N SER A 477 2.86 2.45 -2.39
CA SER A 477 2.47 3.65 -1.63
C SER A 477 0.98 4.00 -1.72
N TRP A 478 0.25 3.59 -2.78
CA TRP A 478 -1.19 3.82 -2.90
C TRP A 478 -2.05 2.63 -2.42
N ALA A 479 -1.48 1.43 -2.33
CA ALA A 479 -2.23 0.21 -1.99
C ALA A 479 -2.81 0.22 -0.56
N ASN A 480 -4.03 -0.28 -0.37
CA ASN A 480 -4.56 -0.51 0.97
C ASN A 480 -3.85 -1.71 1.63
N CYS A 481 -3.26 -1.51 2.81
CA CYS A 481 -2.55 -2.55 3.58
C CYS A 481 -3.39 -3.81 3.86
N ALA A 482 -4.72 -3.70 3.93
CA ALA A 482 -5.62 -4.81 4.16
C ALA A 482 -5.46 -5.96 3.15
N GLY A 483 -5.21 -5.66 1.88
CA GLY A 483 -5.06 -6.69 0.84
C GLY A 483 -3.86 -7.61 1.11
N PRO A 484 -2.64 -7.06 1.17
CA PRO A 484 -1.44 -7.81 1.56
C PRO A 484 -1.55 -8.47 2.94
N MET A 485 -2.12 -7.79 3.94
CA MET A 485 -2.24 -8.34 5.29
C MET A 485 -3.27 -9.47 5.40
N THR A 486 -4.36 -9.43 4.62
CA THR A 486 -5.32 -10.54 4.52
C THR A 486 -4.61 -11.79 4.00
N VAL A 487 -3.84 -11.65 2.91
CA VAL A 487 -3.10 -12.77 2.31
C VAL A 487 -2.05 -13.30 3.29
N LEU A 488 -1.20 -12.42 3.84
CA LEU A 488 -0.11 -12.81 4.73
C LEU A 488 -0.61 -13.53 5.99
N ASN A 489 -1.62 -12.98 6.67
CA ASN A 489 -2.15 -13.63 7.88
C ASN A 489 -2.86 -14.95 7.54
N THR A 490 -3.57 -15.05 6.40
CA THR A 490 -4.25 -16.29 6.00
C THR A 490 -3.28 -17.43 5.71
N ILE A 491 -2.21 -17.17 4.94
CA ILE A 491 -1.21 -18.23 4.61
C ILE A 491 -0.48 -18.70 5.86
N ILE A 492 -0.21 -17.80 6.81
CA ILE A 492 0.46 -18.12 8.07
C ILE A 492 -0.49 -18.89 8.98
N ALA A 493 -1.77 -18.50 9.05
CA ALA A 493 -2.78 -19.22 9.79
C ALA A 493 -2.95 -20.67 9.29
N LYS A 494 -2.95 -20.90 7.97
CA LYS A 494 -2.99 -22.24 7.37
C LYS A 494 -1.74 -23.04 7.74
N GLN A 495 -0.56 -22.45 7.57
CA GLN A 495 0.69 -23.14 7.86
C GLN A 495 0.84 -23.50 9.35
N LEU A 496 0.38 -22.65 10.27
CA LEU A 496 0.37 -22.94 11.71
C LEU A 496 -0.65 -24.03 12.07
N LYS A 497 -1.80 -24.07 11.40
CA LYS A 497 -2.80 -25.14 11.55
C LYS A 497 -2.25 -26.49 11.10
N GLU A 498 -1.60 -26.55 9.94
CA GLU A 498 -0.93 -27.75 9.42
C GLU A 498 0.19 -28.20 10.37
N PHE A 499 1.03 -27.27 10.81
CA PHE A 499 2.09 -27.53 11.78
C PHE A 499 1.55 -28.17 13.07
N LYS A 500 0.46 -27.62 13.63
CA LYS A 500 -0.20 -28.17 14.83
C LYS A 500 -0.60 -29.62 14.62
N ILE A 501 -1.25 -29.94 13.49
CA ILE A 501 -1.72 -31.28 13.16
C ILE A 501 -0.55 -32.25 13.02
N GLU A 502 0.51 -31.86 12.30
CA GLU A 502 1.71 -32.69 12.11
C GLU A 502 2.43 -32.97 13.43
N VAL A 503 2.60 -31.95 14.28
CA VAL A 503 3.24 -32.08 15.60
C VAL A 503 2.42 -32.99 16.51
N ASP A 504 1.10 -32.79 16.60
CA ASP A 504 0.22 -33.64 17.41
C ASP A 504 0.28 -35.10 16.95
N THR A 505 0.25 -35.32 15.64
CA THR A 505 0.37 -36.67 15.05
C THR A 505 1.68 -37.35 15.48
N LEU A 506 2.80 -36.63 15.51
CA LEU A 506 4.08 -37.17 15.97
C LEU A 506 4.12 -37.44 17.48
N ILE A 507 3.44 -36.62 18.28
CA ILE A 507 3.32 -36.83 19.73
C ILE A 507 2.49 -38.09 20.01
N GLU A 508 1.34 -38.22 19.36
CA GLU A 508 0.37 -39.30 19.60
C GLU A 508 0.81 -40.62 18.96
N ALA A 509 1.08 -40.63 17.65
CA ALA A 509 1.32 -41.85 16.88
C ALA A 509 2.74 -42.40 17.05
N LYS A 510 3.74 -41.56 17.33
CA LYS A 510 5.15 -41.97 17.45
C LYS A 510 5.71 -41.83 18.87
N SER A 511 4.88 -41.47 19.85
CA SER A 511 5.29 -41.29 21.26
C SER A 511 6.53 -40.39 21.43
N LEU A 512 6.69 -39.41 20.53
CA LEU A 512 7.78 -38.43 20.63
C LEU A 512 7.46 -37.41 21.72
N LYS A 513 8.49 -36.93 22.42
CA LYS A 513 8.30 -35.78 23.32
C LYS A 513 7.94 -34.54 22.50
N LYS A 514 7.11 -33.65 23.05
CA LYS A 514 6.68 -32.39 22.43
C LYS A 514 7.81 -31.64 21.72
N ASP A 515 8.92 -31.36 22.42
CA ASP A 515 10.06 -30.65 21.84
C ASP A 515 10.66 -31.41 20.63
N GLU A 516 10.74 -32.75 20.71
CA GLU A 516 11.29 -33.59 19.62
C GLU A 516 10.36 -33.58 18.40
N ALA A 517 9.05 -33.66 18.61
CA ALA A 517 8.06 -33.59 17.54
C ALA A 517 8.15 -32.25 16.80
N ILE A 518 8.20 -31.14 17.54
CA ILE A 518 8.40 -29.79 16.99
C ILE A 518 9.67 -29.73 16.13
N PHE A 519 10.82 -30.16 16.65
CA PHE A 519 12.07 -30.15 15.89
C PHE A 519 12.03 -30.97 14.61
N ASN A 520 11.37 -32.14 14.63
CA ASN A 520 11.25 -32.98 13.45
C ASN A 520 10.44 -32.28 12.34
N VAL A 521 9.33 -31.62 12.67
CA VAL A 521 8.53 -30.88 11.68
C VAL A 521 9.30 -29.66 11.18
N LEU A 522 9.90 -28.86 12.07
CA LEU A 522 10.67 -27.67 11.68
C LEU A 522 11.80 -28.01 10.72
N ARG A 523 12.49 -29.14 10.91
CA ARG A 523 13.54 -29.58 10.00
C ARG A 523 13.03 -29.83 8.58
N GLU A 524 11.91 -30.52 8.44
CA GLU A 524 11.34 -30.80 7.12
C GLU A 524 10.83 -29.51 6.46
N TYR A 525 10.32 -28.57 7.25
CA TYR A 525 9.93 -27.25 6.73
C TYR A 525 11.12 -26.42 6.27
N ILE A 526 12.23 -26.40 7.02
CA ILE A 526 13.48 -25.74 6.61
C ILE A 526 13.97 -26.28 5.27
N LYS A 527 13.95 -27.61 5.09
CA LYS A 527 14.30 -28.27 3.83
C LYS A 527 13.38 -27.84 2.69
N ALA A 528 12.07 -27.90 2.94
CA ALA A 528 11.06 -27.58 1.95
C ALA A 528 11.12 -26.11 1.51
N SER A 529 11.32 -25.19 2.44
CA SER A 529 11.36 -23.75 2.16
C SER A 529 12.73 -23.23 1.76
N LYS A 530 13.76 -24.08 1.64
CA LYS A 530 15.13 -23.66 1.32
C LYS A 530 15.23 -22.81 0.06
N LYS A 531 14.37 -23.08 -0.92
CA LYS A 531 14.33 -22.42 -2.23
C LYS A 531 13.99 -20.93 -2.16
N ILE A 532 13.13 -20.52 -1.22
CA ILE A 532 12.67 -19.11 -1.09
C ILE A 532 13.73 -18.21 -0.42
N ARG A 533 14.63 -18.80 0.37
CA ARG A 533 15.63 -18.04 1.14
C ARG A 533 16.72 -17.50 0.20
N PHE A 534 16.94 -16.18 0.25
CA PHE A 534 17.93 -15.52 -0.60
C PHE A 534 18.57 -14.33 0.11
N GLU A 535 19.90 -14.36 0.19
CA GLU A 535 20.71 -13.38 0.94
C GLU A 535 21.45 -12.40 0.03
N GLY A 536 21.35 -12.56 -1.30
CA GLY A 536 22.08 -11.77 -2.28
C GLY A 536 21.35 -10.52 -2.76
N ASP A 537 21.92 -9.87 -3.76
CA ASP A 537 21.29 -8.77 -4.49
C ASP A 537 20.10 -9.28 -5.31
N GLY A 538 18.91 -8.77 -5.01
CA GLY A 538 17.66 -9.09 -5.71
C GLY A 538 17.61 -8.52 -7.13
N TYR A 539 18.54 -7.66 -7.53
CA TYR A 539 18.58 -7.08 -8.86
C TYR A 539 19.35 -7.90 -9.88
N GLY A 540 18.90 -7.76 -11.12
CA GLY A 540 19.62 -8.21 -12.31
C GLY A 540 19.34 -9.66 -12.74
N ILE A 541 19.85 -9.96 -13.93
CA ILE A 541 19.60 -11.22 -14.66
C ILE A 541 20.12 -12.45 -13.91
N LYS A 542 21.14 -12.28 -13.04
CA LYS A 542 21.71 -13.38 -12.25
C LYS A 542 20.66 -13.96 -11.30
N TRP A 543 19.99 -13.11 -10.51
CA TRP A 543 18.94 -13.55 -9.60
C TRP A 543 17.73 -14.10 -10.37
N GLU A 544 17.31 -13.46 -11.46
CA GLU A 544 16.19 -13.95 -12.27
C GLU A 544 16.39 -15.40 -12.75
N LYS A 545 17.58 -15.71 -13.29
CA LYS A 545 17.92 -17.07 -13.76
C LYS A 545 18.05 -18.06 -12.61
N GLU A 546 18.50 -17.61 -11.45
CA GLU A 546 18.64 -18.47 -10.28
C GLU A 546 17.28 -18.78 -9.63
N ALA A 547 16.42 -17.77 -9.49
CA ALA A 547 15.05 -17.90 -9.02
C ALA A 547 14.24 -18.86 -9.89
N GLU A 548 14.36 -18.76 -11.22
CA GLU A 548 13.73 -19.69 -12.15
C GLU A 548 14.20 -21.13 -11.93
N LYS A 549 15.52 -21.37 -11.76
CA LYS A 549 16.07 -22.70 -11.43
C LYS A 549 15.56 -23.23 -10.09
N ARG A 550 15.30 -22.33 -9.13
CA ARG A 550 14.72 -22.66 -7.82
C ARG A 550 13.20 -22.91 -7.91
N GLY A 551 12.55 -22.55 -9.02
CA GLY A 551 11.12 -22.69 -9.24
C GLY A 551 10.27 -21.56 -8.66
N LEU A 552 10.87 -20.38 -8.44
CA LEU A 552 10.17 -19.18 -7.99
C LEU A 552 9.55 -18.44 -9.17
N SER A 553 8.34 -17.89 -8.98
CA SER A 553 7.66 -17.10 -10.00
C SER A 553 8.31 -15.72 -10.19
N ASN A 554 8.18 -15.18 -11.40
CA ASN A 554 8.63 -13.83 -11.75
C ASN A 554 7.55 -13.11 -12.56
N HIS A 555 6.41 -12.85 -11.92
CA HIS A 555 5.29 -12.15 -12.55
C HIS A 555 5.52 -10.63 -12.54
N LYS A 556 6.19 -10.14 -13.59
CA LYS A 556 6.58 -8.72 -13.70
C LYS A 556 5.38 -7.78 -13.88
N THR A 557 4.31 -8.26 -14.51
CA THR A 557 3.15 -7.45 -14.85
C THR A 557 1.95 -7.81 -13.99
N THR A 558 1.11 -6.81 -13.69
CA THR A 558 -0.09 -7.00 -12.88
C THR A 558 -1.06 -8.03 -13.46
N PRO A 559 -1.43 -8.02 -14.75
CA PRO A 559 -2.36 -9.02 -15.29
C PRO A 559 -1.85 -10.46 -15.16
N GLU A 560 -0.53 -10.66 -15.25
CA GLU A 560 0.08 -11.97 -15.06
C GLU A 560 0.07 -12.39 -13.58
N ALA A 561 0.47 -11.49 -12.68
CA ALA A 561 0.49 -11.75 -11.24
C ALA A 561 -0.91 -12.07 -10.70
N LEU A 562 -1.93 -11.35 -11.16
CA LEU A 562 -3.32 -11.52 -10.69
C LEU A 562 -3.89 -12.92 -10.96
N LYS A 563 -3.35 -13.69 -11.92
CA LYS A 563 -3.76 -15.08 -12.17
C LYS A 563 -3.56 -15.98 -10.96
N ALA A 564 -2.58 -15.67 -10.10
CA ALA A 564 -2.33 -16.45 -8.89
C ALA A 564 -3.53 -16.40 -7.91
N LYS A 565 -4.28 -15.28 -7.85
CA LYS A 565 -5.44 -15.13 -6.95
C LYS A 565 -6.55 -16.13 -7.21
N VAL A 566 -6.79 -16.45 -8.48
CA VAL A 566 -7.86 -17.38 -8.91
C VAL A 566 -7.35 -18.80 -9.17
N SER A 567 -6.12 -19.11 -8.77
CA SER A 567 -5.62 -20.48 -8.78
C SER A 567 -6.43 -21.35 -7.82
N GLU A 568 -6.59 -22.64 -8.16
CA GLU A 568 -7.26 -23.62 -7.28
C GLU A 568 -6.64 -23.62 -5.88
N LYS A 569 -5.30 -23.54 -5.81
CA LYS A 569 -4.55 -23.45 -4.55
C LYS A 569 -4.96 -22.24 -3.69
N SER A 570 -5.17 -21.08 -4.30
CA SER A 570 -5.53 -19.86 -3.57
C SER A 570 -7.00 -19.84 -3.16
N ILE A 571 -7.90 -20.33 -4.01
CA ILE A 571 -9.32 -20.46 -3.66
C ILE A 571 -9.49 -21.43 -2.49
N SER A 572 -8.86 -22.61 -2.56
CA SER A 572 -8.92 -23.59 -1.47
C SER A 572 -8.32 -23.08 -0.17
N LEU A 573 -7.24 -22.29 -0.23
CA LEU A 573 -6.67 -21.62 0.96
C LEU A 573 -7.73 -20.76 1.66
N PHE A 574 -8.39 -19.86 0.93
CA PHE A 574 -9.34 -18.93 1.53
C PHE A 574 -10.60 -19.62 2.05
N GLU A 575 -11.10 -20.63 1.32
CA GLU A 575 -12.27 -21.42 1.73
C GLU A 575 -11.98 -22.25 2.98
N GLU A 576 -10.85 -22.97 3.02
CA GLU A 576 -10.47 -23.79 4.17
C GLU A 576 -10.27 -22.96 5.44
N MET A 577 -9.75 -21.75 5.29
CA MET A 577 -9.51 -20.81 6.40
C MET A 577 -10.75 -19.95 6.72
N ASN A 578 -11.87 -20.12 6.02
CA ASN A 578 -13.10 -19.33 6.16
C ASN A 578 -12.88 -17.81 6.06
N VAL A 579 -11.94 -17.39 5.22
CA VAL A 579 -11.60 -15.97 5.03
C VAL A 579 -12.41 -15.37 3.89
N MET A 580 -12.43 -16.06 2.74
CA MET A 580 -13.23 -15.69 1.58
C MET A 580 -13.73 -16.96 0.88
N ASN A 581 -14.90 -16.88 0.28
CA ASN A 581 -15.41 -17.91 -0.62
C ASN A 581 -14.93 -17.69 -2.06
N LYS A 582 -15.12 -18.69 -2.93
CA LYS A 582 -14.74 -18.59 -4.36
C LYS A 582 -15.32 -17.37 -5.08
N ILE A 583 -16.57 -16.99 -4.80
CA ILE A 583 -17.24 -15.85 -5.45
C ILE A 583 -16.50 -14.56 -5.09
N GLU A 584 -16.19 -14.35 -3.81
CA GLU A 584 -15.44 -13.18 -3.32
C GLU A 584 -14.05 -13.09 -3.96
N VAL A 585 -13.33 -14.21 -4.07
CA VAL A 585 -11.98 -14.26 -4.67
C VAL A 585 -12.03 -13.90 -6.16
N VAL A 586 -12.97 -14.49 -6.92
CA VAL A 586 -13.12 -14.23 -8.35
C VAL A 586 -13.55 -12.79 -8.60
N ALA A 587 -14.49 -12.26 -7.81
CA ALA A 587 -14.97 -10.89 -7.93
C ALA A 587 -13.84 -9.87 -7.72
N ARG A 588 -12.99 -10.06 -6.70
CA ARG A 588 -11.82 -9.19 -6.46
C ARG A 588 -10.84 -9.22 -7.61
N HIS A 589 -10.55 -10.41 -8.14
CA HIS A 589 -9.69 -10.57 -9.30
C HIS A 589 -10.25 -9.81 -10.52
N GLU A 590 -11.56 -9.89 -10.79
CA GLU A 590 -12.19 -9.15 -11.88
C GLU A 590 -12.12 -7.63 -11.68
N ILE A 591 -12.38 -7.15 -10.46
CA ILE A 591 -12.29 -5.72 -10.12
C ILE A 591 -10.86 -5.20 -10.36
N GLU A 592 -9.84 -5.93 -9.91
CA GLU A 592 -8.44 -5.53 -10.06
C GLU A 592 -7.98 -5.52 -11.53
N LEU A 593 -8.44 -6.49 -12.33
CA LEU A 593 -8.20 -6.50 -13.78
C LEU A 593 -8.90 -5.33 -14.49
N GLU A 594 -10.12 -5.00 -14.08
CA GLU A 594 -10.86 -3.86 -14.61
C GLU A 594 -10.19 -2.54 -14.22
N GLU A 595 -9.77 -2.41 -12.96
CA GLU A 595 -9.06 -1.24 -12.46
C GLU A 595 -7.74 -1.03 -13.23
N TYR A 596 -6.93 -2.08 -13.38
CA TYR A 596 -5.71 -2.05 -14.18
C TYR A 596 -5.99 -1.55 -15.60
N SER A 597 -6.98 -2.15 -16.26
CA SER A 597 -7.33 -1.84 -17.65
C SER A 597 -7.81 -0.39 -17.80
N LYS A 598 -8.62 0.10 -16.86
CA LYS A 598 -9.11 1.49 -16.83
C LYS A 598 -7.97 2.48 -16.57
N ARG A 599 -7.04 2.18 -15.65
CA ARG A 599 -5.87 3.04 -15.40
C ARG A 599 -5.02 3.21 -16.65
N ILE A 600 -4.61 2.10 -17.28
CA ILE A 600 -3.83 2.14 -18.53
C ILE A 600 -4.63 2.82 -19.65
N GLN A 601 -5.96 2.64 -19.70
CA GLN A 601 -6.81 3.34 -20.65
C GLN A 601 -6.78 4.86 -20.43
N ILE A 602 -6.90 5.34 -19.19
CA ILE A 602 -6.88 6.76 -18.84
C ILE A 602 -5.51 7.35 -19.19
N GLU A 603 -4.42 6.71 -18.79
CA GLU A 603 -3.06 7.13 -19.14
C GLU A 603 -2.87 7.23 -20.65
N SER A 604 -3.32 6.22 -21.41
CA SER A 604 -3.29 6.23 -22.88
C SER A 604 -4.07 7.41 -23.49
N ARG A 605 -5.22 7.77 -22.90
CA ARG A 605 -6.05 8.89 -23.38
C ARG A 605 -5.38 10.22 -23.08
N VAL A 606 -4.91 10.40 -21.85
CA VAL A 606 -4.27 11.64 -21.40
C VAL A 606 -2.95 11.86 -22.12
N LEU A 607 -2.14 10.82 -22.32
CA LEU A 607 -0.90 10.92 -23.10
C LEU A 607 -1.17 11.39 -24.54
N ALA A 608 -2.16 10.78 -25.21
CA ALA A 608 -2.54 11.16 -26.56
C ALA A 608 -3.04 12.62 -26.62
N ASP A 609 -3.87 13.02 -25.66
CA ASP A 609 -4.42 14.37 -25.57
C ASP A 609 -3.34 15.41 -25.33
N VAL A 610 -2.49 15.22 -24.32
CA VAL A 610 -1.39 16.14 -23.99
C VAL A 610 -0.39 16.23 -25.15
N ALA A 611 0.01 15.10 -25.72
CA ALA A 611 0.96 15.10 -26.84
C ALA A 611 0.38 15.83 -28.08
N ARG A 612 -0.89 15.58 -28.43
CA ARG A 612 -1.56 16.16 -29.60
C ARG A 612 -1.94 17.62 -29.44
N ASN A 613 -2.47 18.01 -28.28
CA ASN A 613 -3.04 19.33 -28.07
C ASN A 613 -2.07 20.32 -27.41
N HIS A 614 -0.98 19.84 -26.80
CA HIS A 614 -0.02 20.71 -26.11
C HIS A 614 1.37 20.63 -26.76
N VAL A 615 1.94 19.43 -26.88
CA VAL A 615 3.34 19.26 -27.36
C VAL A 615 3.46 19.57 -28.85
N ILE A 616 2.65 18.91 -29.70
CA ILE A 616 2.70 19.07 -31.16
C ILE A 616 2.52 20.53 -31.58
N PRO A 617 1.49 21.29 -31.12
CA PRO A 617 1.30 22.67 -31.52
C PRO A 617 2.46 23.58 -31.12
N THR A 618 3.04 23.35 -29.94
CA THR A 618 4.21 24.11 -29.46
C THR A 618 5.43 23.85 -30.34
N ALA A 619 5.69 22.59 -30.68
CA ALA A 619 6.80 22.22 -31.55
C ALA A 619 6.63 22.78 -32.97
N ILE A 620 5.41 22.80 -33.52
CA ILE A 620 5.11 23.45 -34.81
C ILE A 620 5.34 24.97 -34.74
N GLN A 621 4.90 25.63 -33.65
CA GLN A 621 5.14 27.06 -33.46
C GLN A 621 6.64 27.40 -33.46
N TYR A 622 7.44 26.61 -32.74
CA TYR A 622 8.89 26.80 -32.75
C TYR A 622 9.52 26.47 -34.10
N GLN A 623 9.06 25.40 -34.77
CA GLN A 623 9.51 25.05 -36.11
C GLN A 623 9.26 26.18 -37.12
N ASN A 624 8.11 26.86 -37.06
CA ASN A 624 7.82 28.02 -37.91
C ASN A 624 8.83 29.16 -37.67
N THR A 625 9.23 29.38 -36.41
CA THR A 625 10.26 30.39 -36.07
C THR A 625 11.60 30.05 -36.74
N LEU A 626 12.00 28.77 -36.71
CA LEU A 626 13.22 28.31 -37.39
C LEU A 626 13.10 28.45 -38.92
N ILE A 627 11.93 28.14 -39.49
CA ILE A 627 11.68 28.26 -40.93
C ILE A 627 11.81 29.72 -41.39
N GLU A 628 11.21 30.67 -40.66
CA GLU A 628 11.35 32.10 -40.98
C GLU A 628 12.79 32.58 -40.86
N ASN A 629 13.55 32.09 -39.87
CA ASN A 629 14.98 32.37 -39.78
C ASN A 629 15.74 31.87 -41.02
N VAL A 630 15.50 30.63 -41.45
CA VAL A 630 16.15 30.04 -42.64
C VAL A 630 15.76 30.79 -43.92
N LYS A 631 14.50 31.21 -44.06
CA LYS A 631 14.07 32.04 -45.20
C LYS A 631 14.82 33.38 -45.23
N GLY A 632 14.92 34.07 -44.10
CA GLY A 632 15.68 35.31 -44.00
C GLY A 632 17.17 35.14 -44.34
N LEU A 633 17.80 34.05 -43.86
CA LEU A 633 19.19 33.73 -44.25
C LEU A 633 19.31 33.48 -45.75
N LYS A 634 18.33 32.81 -46.36
CA LYS A 634 18.30 32.56 -47.81
C LYS A 634 18.15 33.86 -48.61
N GLU A 635 17.33 34.80 -48.15
CA GLU A 635 17.17 36.11 -48.77
C GLU A 635 18.45 36.94 -48.71
N ILE A 636 19.19 36.89 -47.59
CA ILE A 636 20.43 37.65 -47.40
C ILE A 636 21.61 37.04 -48.15
N PHE A 637 21.77 35.70 -48.10
CA PHE A 637 22.98 35.01 -48.59
C PHE A 637 22.81 34.28 -49.92
N GLY A 638 21.60 34.27 -50.51
CA GLY A 638 21.32 33.64 -51.80
C GLY A 638 21.70 32.16 -51.82
N ASN A 639 22.41 31.72 -52.86
CA ASN A 639 22.79 30.31 -53.05
C ASN A 639 23.79 29.78 -52.01
N GLY A 640 24.45 30.65 -51.23
CA GLY A 640 25.40 30.26 -50.17
C GLY A 640 24.77 30.05 -48.79
N PHE A 641 23.46 30.22 -48.64
CA PHE A 641 22.81 30.26 -47.33
C PHE A 641 22.93 28.95 -46.53
N GLU A 642 23.08 27.81 -47.21
CA GLU A 642 23.16 26.49 -46.57
C GLU A 642 24.34 26.36 -45.60
N GLN A 643 25.45 27.08 -45.86
CA GLN A 643 26.59 27.12 -44.94
C GLN A 643 26.23 27.76 -43.60
N TYR A 644 25.33 28.75 -43.61
CA TYR A 644 24.93 29.52 -42.43
C TYR A 644 23.66 28.96 -41.77
N ALA A 645 22.83 28.24 -42.53
CA ALA A 645 21.55 27.69 -42.09
C ALA A 645 21.60 26.18 -41.75
N LYS A 646 22.77 25.54 -41.83
CA LYS A 646 22.93 24.08 -41.67
C LYS A 646 22.29 23.54 -40.39
N GLU A 647 22.59 24.17 -39.25
CA GLU A 647 22.10 23.71 -37.94
C GLU A 647 20.58 23.92 -37.81
N GLN A 648 20.05 25.04 -38.31
CA GLN A 648 18.62 25.33 -38.31
C GLN A 648 17.85 24.34 -39.21
N LEU A 649 18.40 24.02 -40.38
CA LEU A 649 17.83 23.02 -41.29
C LEU A 649 17.81 21.62 -40.65
N ASP A 650 18.86 21.25 -39.92
CA ASP A 650 18.92 19.98 -39.19
C ASP A 650 17.90 19.93 -38.04
N LEU A 651 17.77 21.01 -37.25
CA LEU A 651 16.74 21.14 -36.22
C LEU A 651 15.34 21.02 -36.80
N ILE A 652 15.03 21.68 -37.92
CA ILE A 652 13.74 21.59 -38.60
C ILE A 652 13.45 20.14 -38.98
N LYS A 653 14.43 19.42 -39.56
CA LYS A 653 14.29 18.01 -39.95
C LYS A 653 14.02 17.11 -38.73
N LYS A 654 14.77 17.30 -37.64
CA LYS A 654 14.60 16.54 -36.39
C LYS A 654 13.22 16.76 -35.77
N ILE A 655 12.78 18.02 -35.68
CA ILE A 655 11.46 18.37 -35.16
C ILE A 655 10.37 17.73 -36.02
N SER A 656 10.44 17.86 -37.35
CA SER A 656 9.49 17.20 -38.27
C SER A 656 9.44 15.69 -38.08
N GLY A 657 10.60 15.04 -37.93
CA GLY A 657 10.69 13.60 -37.69
C GLY A 657 9.99 13.18 -36.39
N HIS A 658 10.27 13.88 -35.29
CA HIS A 658 9.61 13.60 -34.02
C HIS A 658 8.10 13.86 -34.05
N LEU A 659 7.65 14.94 -34.70
CA LEU A 659 6.23 15.23 -34.89
C LEU A 659 5.50 14.13 -35.68
N ALA A 660 6.13 13.62 -36.74
CA ALA A 660 5.57 12.54 -37.55
C ALA A 660 5.43 11.24 -36.74
N GLU A 661 6.47 10.86 -35.99
CA GLU A 661 6.44 9.67 -35.14
C GLU A 661 5.38 9.79 -34.04
N ILE A 662 5.32 10.92 -33.31
CA ILE A 662 4.30 11.13 -32.27
C ILE A 662 2.89 10.92 -32.84
N ASN A 663 2.57 11.58 -33.97
CA ASN A 663 1.25 11.43 -34.58
C ASN A 663 0.96 9.98 -34.99
N SER A 664 1.91 9.31 -35.66
CA SER A 664 1.75 7.92 -36.09
C SER A 664 1.54 6.97 -34.90
N LYS A 665 2.31 7.13 -33.83
CA LYS A 665 2.19 6.29 -32.62
C LYS A 665 0.89 6.55 -31.87
N ILE A 666 0.43 7.80 -31.76
CA ILE A 666 -0.87 8.10 -31.16
C ILE A 666 -2.01 7.44 -31.94
N GLU A 667 -1.99 7.49 -33.27
CA GLU A 667 -3.02 6.85 -34.10
C GLU A 667 -3.04 5.33 -33.90
N LYS A 668 -1.87 4.68 -33.95
CA LYS A 668 -1.73 3.24 -33.71
C LYS A 668 -2.20 2.85 -32.30
N MET A 669 -1.77 3.58 -31.27
CA MET A 669 -2.19 3.36 -29.89
C MET A 669 -3.71 3.53 -29.74
N THR A 670 -4.30 4.54 -30.39
CA THR A 670 -5.74 4.80 -30.35
C THR A 670 -6.52 3.66 -31.00
N GLU A 671 -6.04 3.12 -32.12
CA GLU A 671 -6.66 1.99 -32.80
C GLU A 671 -6.53 0.69 -31.99
N GLU A 672 -5.36 0.41 -31.42
CA GLU A 672 -5.18 -0.74 -30.51
C GLU A 672 -6.07 -0.65 -29.27
N ARG A 673 -6.24 0.56 -28.71
CA ARG A 673 -7.19 0.81 -27.62
C ARG A 673 -8.64 0.52 -28.05
N LYS A 674 -9.05 0.96 -29.25
CA LYS A 674 -10.40 0.67 -29.78
C LYS A 674 -10.64 -0.83 -29.95
N LYS A 675 -9.65 -1.58 -30.44
CA LYS A 675 -9.72 -3.05 -30.53
C LYS A 675 -9.79 -3.68 -29.15
N THR A 676 -8.96 -3.21 -28.23
CA THR A 676 -8.86 -3.74 -26.86
C THR A 676 -10.15 -3.56 -26.07
N ASN A 677 -10.83 -2.42 -26.22
CA ASN A 677 -12.11 -2.11 -25.59
C ASN A 677 -13.26 -3.08 -25.92
N LYS A 678 -13.09 -3.97 -26.89
CA LYS A 678 -14.07 -5.02 -27.22
C LYS A 678 -13.93 -6.27 -26.35
N PHE A 679 -12.87 -6.38 -25.56
CA PHE A 679 -12.61 -7.50 -24.65
C PHE A 679 -12.87 -7.08 -23.20
N PHE A 680 -13.05 -8.06 -22.32
CA PHE A 680 -13.26 -7.88 -20.87
C PHE A 680 -12.35 -8.82 -20.06
N GLY A 681 -12.24 -8.59 -18.75
CA GLY A 681 -11.48 -9.42 -17.81
C GLY A 681 -10.01 -9.59 -18.21
N GLN A 682 -9.46 -10.80 -18.00
CA GLN A 682 -8.05 -11.10 -18.19
C GLN A 682 -7.53 -10.71 -19.58
N LYS A 683 -8.30 -11.02 -20.63
CA LYS A 683 -7.90 -10.73 -22.02
C LYS A 683 -7.83 -9.23 -22.30
N ASN A 684 -8.69 -8.43 -21.67
CA ASN A 684 -8.63 -6.98 -21.79
C ASN A 684 -7.37 -6.42 -21.12
N ALA A 685 -7.10 -6.84 -19.89
CA ALA A 685 -5.92 -6.44 -19.14
C ALA A 685 -4.61 -6.85 -19.84
N ASP A 686 -4.54 -8.08 -20.35
CA ASP A 686 -3.40 -8.59 -21.13
C ASP A 686 -3.17 -7.77 -22.40
N ASN A 687 -4.24 -7.39 -23.13
CA ASN A 687 -4.13 -6.56 -24.32
C ASN A 687 -3.68 -5.13 -23.98
N TYR A 688 -4.21 -4.52 -22.91
CA TYR A 688 -3.75 -3.21 -22.46
C TYR A 688 -2.27 -3.23 -22.09
N CYS A 689 -1.84 -4.25 -21.34
CA CYS A 689 -0.45 -4.45 -20.95
C CYS A 689 0.48 -4.66 -22.14
N ASN A 690 0.13 -5.56 -23.05
CA ASN A 690 1.05 -6.04 -24.09
C ASN A 690 0.95 -5.30 -25.42
N LYS A 691 -0.15 -4.58 -25.67
CA LYS A 691 -0.40 -3.92 -26.96
C LYS A 691 -0.62 -2.41 -26.86
N VAL A 692 -1.15 -1.89 -25.75
CA VAL A 692 -1.41 -0.45 -25.59
C VAL A 692 -0.29 0.25 -24.83
N LYS A 693 0.07 -0.26 -23.65
CA LYS A 693 1.12 0.29 -22.77
C LYS A 693 2.47 0.50 -23.49
N PRO A 694 2.96 -0.38 -24.40
CA PRO A 694 4.24 -0.18 -25.06
C PRO A 694 4.35 1.12 -25.87
N PHE A 695 3.24 1.67 -26.35
CA PHE A 695 3.24 2.96 -27.06
C PHE A 695 3.59 4.14 -26.15
N PHE A 696 3.48 4.00 -24.82
CA PHE A 696 3.71 5.09 -23.90
C PHE A 696 5.17 5.52 -23.95
N ASP A 697 6.10 4.57 -23.90
CA ASP A 697 7.53 4.82 -23.96
C ASP A 697 7.94 5.38 -25.32
N GLU A 698 7.33 4.89 -26.41
CA GLU A 698 7.61 5.39 -27.76
C GLU A 698 7.17 6.86 -27.94
N ILE A 699 5.94 7.20 -27.52
CA ILE A 699 5.43 8.58 -27.62
C ILE A 699 6.21 9.49 -26.69
N ARG A 700 6.46 9.05 -25.46
CA ARG A 700 7.25 9.77 -24.47
C ARG A 700 8.64 10.10 -25.01
N TYR A 701 9.35 9.12 -25.56
CA TYR A 701 10.69 9.31 -26.10
C TYR A 701 10.72 10.50 -27.08
N HIS A 702 9.79 10.56 -28.03
CA HIS A 702 9.75 11.64 -29.01
C HIS A 702 9.34 12.99 -28.40
N CYS A 703 8.40 13.00 -27.45
CA CYS A 703 8.00 14.22 -26.74
C CYS A 703 9.16 14.78 -25.89
N ASP A 704 9.88 13.92 -25.18
CA ASP A 704 11.02 14.30 -24.34
C ASP A 704 12.19 14.81 -25.20
N LYS A 705 12.37 14.27 -26.42
CA LYS A 705 13.32 14.84 -27.40
C LYS A 705 12.88 16.22 -27.89
N LEU A 706 11.58 16.45 -28.12
CA LEU A 706 11.08 17.78 -28.47
C LEU A 706 11.27 18.77 -27.32
N GLU A 707 11.11 18.36 -26.05
CA GLU A 707 11.35 19.22 -24.88
C GLU A 707 12.75 19.82 -24.86
N LEU A 708 13.75 19.07 -25.34
CA LEU A 708 15.14 19.49 -25.43
C LEU A 708 15.44 20.42 -26.63
N LEU A 709 14.66 20.31 -27.70
CA LEU A 709 14.88 21.06 -28.94
C LEU A 709 14.11 22.37 -28.99
N VAL A 710 12.91 22.40 -28.39
CA VAL A 710 12.01 23.56 -28.39
C VAL A 710 12.46 24.59 -27.34
N ASP A 711 12.32 25.89 -27.67
CA ASP A 711 12.58 26.98 -26.74
C ASP A 711 11.80 26.80 -25.42
N ASP A 712 12.51 26.93 -24.29
CA ASP A 712 11.95 26.81 -22.94
C ASP A 712 10.79 27.78 -22.70
N ASN A 713 10.83 28.96 -23.31
CA ASN A 713 9.78 29.98 -23.22
C ASN A 713 8.45 29.54 -23.85
N LEU A 714 8.50 28.62 -24.82
CA LEU A 714 7.32 28.11 -25.50
C LEU A 714 6.80 26.82 -24.86
N TRP A 715 7.67 26.04 -24.22
CA TRP A 715 7.32 24.72 -23.71
C TRP A 715 6.14 24.76 -22.72
N PRO A 716 5.07 23.97 -22.96
CA PRO A 716 3.78 24.20 -22.31
C PRO A 716 3.64 23.57 -20.93
N LEU A 717 4.45 22.55 -20.62
CA LEU A 717 4.36 21.77 -19.39
C LEU A 717 5.48 22.16 -18.42
N THR A 718 5.18 22.20 -17.13
CA THR A 718 6.21 22.34 -16.09
C THR A 718 7.26 21.23 -16.23
N LYS A 719 8.53 21.61 -16.35
CA LYS A 719 9.64 20.66 -16.56
C LYS A 719 9.97 19.94 -15.27
N TYR A 720 10.60 18.76 -15.34
CA TYR A 720 10.99 18.03 -14.13
C TYR A 720 11.93 18.85 -13.22
N ARG A 721 12.87 19.61 -13.80
CA ARG A 721 13.75 20.52 -13.03
C ARG A 721 12.98 21.53 -12.20
N GLU A 722 11.75 21.87 -12.61
CA GLU A 722 10.88 22.80 -11.89
C GLU A 722 10.05 22.08 -10.83
N LEU A 723 9.43 20.95 -11.20
CA LEU A 723 8.63 20.13 -10.29
C LEU A 723 9.42 19.62 -9.09
N LEU A 724 10.70 19.30 -9.28
CA LEU A 724 11.54 18.66 -8.27
C LEU A 724 12.32 19.65 -7.39
N PHE A 725 12.55 20.88 -7.84
CA PHE A 725 13.49 21.80 -7.15
C PHE A 725 12.97 23.21 -6.90
N ILE A 726 11.91 23.67 -7.58
CA ILE A 726 11.32 24.99 -7.30
C ILE A 726 10.43 24.88 -6.07
N ARG A 727 10.61 25.82 -5.12
CA ARG A 727 10.01 25.78 -3.79
C ARG A 727 9.56 27.16 -3.34
#